data_AF-A0A6M0BV80-F1
#
_entry.id   AF-A0A6M0BV80-F1
#
_cell.length_a   1.000
_cell.length_b   1.000
_cell.length_c   1.000
_cell.angle_alpha   90.00
_cell.angle_beta   90.00
_cell.angle_gamma   90.00
#
_symmetry.space_group_name_H-M   'P 1'
#
loop_
_entity.id
_entity.type
_entity.pdbx_description
1 polymer ?
#
loop_
_entity_poly.entity_id
_entity_poly.type
_entity_poly.pdbx_seq_one_letter_code
_entity_poly.pdbx_strand_id
1 'polypeptide(L)'
;MTRLDVIVVMRHDYDLERIENAKPSLVKVAWARNWFEIWASQKSAGDYDCFWCSSQKSADYIQQKLFKPATVVRIATNEERFKEFRSEEEGVRSQESGVRSEEEFRIQNSEFRSEEEGVRSQESGVRSEEKVRTELSNKVSETGKSKVGKNSEVEISQDSEKSFSELGNKIPEVGKNSEVAIFNQSEKINSEPEKNSEAANFNQSEKVNSKLDNKYKSDYCFTGSFWKDPRDIMNLLEPDNLPFEFALYGYNWEKFEKFKKYNRGPLPYTDMPKVYASTKIVIDDANSVTKQWGSTNSRVFDAIMSGALVVTNGELGNQESFDGLLPTYNSRESLENLLREYLTNEELRLAKVAELQKIVTEKHTYKHRAHTIFSALREKMSNSFRIGIKIGVPDWKQAQEWGDYHFALAMKRQFEILGHSVRIDILPEWENPQIFGDDVAITIRGLSRYQPKSYHINLMWNISHPDKVSLQEYEQYDRVFVASHSYAEELQKKVKVPVQTLLQCTDPNLFYPDKEGYEEIGEILFVGNSRKVYRQIVKDAVKSGLKVDVYGTNWGNLLPDGYLKGEYIPNEILRRYYSKCGVLLNDHWDTMLEKGFISNRLFDAAACGATIISDKIAGLEKVFGDKIYTYNSQEYLSKVIENCLQQKSQNGGGKLELAKYIRENHSFEKRVGEMLGTIETLNEEKMLWKFIKAETETENFC
;
A
#
# COMPACT_ATOMS: atom_id res chain seq x y z
N MET A 1 12.77 -1.40 -16.75
CA MET A 1 11.93 -1.34 -15.53
C MET A 1 10.73 -0.47 -15.82
N THR A 2 9.53 -1.02 -15.67
CA THR A 2 8.27 -0.30 -15.86
C THR A 2 8.18 0.84 -14.83
N ARG A 3 7.89 2.06 -15.30
CA ARG A 3 7.77 3.27 -14.49
C ARG A 3 6.42 3.34 -13.73
N LEU A 4 5.87 2.21 -13.32
CA LEU A 4 4.52 2.16 -12.75
C LEU A 4 4.58 2.40 -11.24
N ASP A 5 3.84 3.38 -10.75
CA ASP A 5 3.75 3.74 -9.33
C ASP A 5 2.43 3.27 -8.70
N VAL A 6 1.37 3.14 -9.49
CA VAL A 6 0.05 2.67 -9.05
C VAL A 6 -0.51 1.69 -10.09
N ILE A 7 -1.06 0.58 -9.63
CA ILE A 7 -1.91 -0.31 -10.42
C ILE A 7 -3.32 -0.31 -9.84
N VAL A 8 -4.32 -0.03 -10.70
CA VAL A 8 -5.74 -0.09 -10.33
C VAL A 8 -6.35 -1.31 -10.99
N VAL A 9 -6.73 -2.28 -10.17
CA VAL A 9 -7.34 -3.53 -10.61
C VAL A 9 -8.85 -3.41 -10.53
N MET A 10 -9.53 -3.55 -11.67
CA MET A 10 -10.99 -3.38 -11.77
C MET A 10 -11.76 -4.71 -11.86
N ARG A 11 -11.06 -5.85 -11.76
CA ARG A 11 -11.67 -7.19 -11.80
C ARG A 11 -11.11 -8.06 -10.68
N HIS A 12 -12.01 -8.78 -10.00
CA HIS A 12 -11.66 -9.66 -8.88
C HIS A 12 -10.84 -10.87 -9.30
N ASP A 13 -10.86 -11.24 -10.59
CA ASP A 13 -10.15 -12.39 -11.15
C ASP A 13 -8.77 -12.02 -11.73
N TYR A 14 -8.30 -10.79 -11.51
CA TYR A 14 -6.93 -10.42 -11.84
C TYR A 14 -5.96 -11.00 -10.81
N ASP A 15 -5.01 -11.76 -11.33
CA ASP A 15 -3.98 -12.41 -10.53
C ASP A 15 -2.78 -11.47 -10.30
N LEU A 16 -2.60 -11.03 -9.05
CA LEU A 16 -1.50 -10.16 -8.64
C LEU A 16 -0.13 -10.85 -8.77
N GLU A 17 -0.06 -12.18 -8.78
CA GLU A 17 1.20 -12.92 -8.95
C GLU A 17 1.78 -12.72 -10.37
N ARG A 18 0.96 -12.29 -11.34
CA ARG A 18 1.42 -11.94 -12.70
C ARG A 18 2.17 -10.61 -12.78
N ILE A 19 2.20 -9.85 -11.70
CA ILE A 19 2.94 -8.60 -11.64
C ILE A 19 4.42 -8.93 -11.43
N GLU A 20 5.15 -9.00 -12.53
CA GLU A 20 6.59 -9.21 -12.53
C GLU A 20 7.35 -7.88 -12.60
N ASN A 21 8.56 -7.84 -12.04
CA ASN A 21 9.45 -6.68 -12.09
C ASN A 21 8.83 -5.36 -11.56
N ALA A 22 7.82 -5.46 -10.68
CA ALA A 22 7.25 -4.31 -10.02
C ALA A 22 8.26 -3.63 -9.12
N LYS A 23 8.16 -2.30 -9.05
CA LYS A 23 8.82 -1.56 -7.97
C LYS A 23 8.29 -2.08 -6.63
N PRO A 24 9.13 -2.26 -5.61
CA PRO A 24 8.66 -2.61 -4.26
C PRO A 24 7.57 -1.67 -3.72
N SER A 25 7.57 -0.42 -4.20
CA SER A 25 6.62 0.63 -3.83
C SER A 25 5.37 0.73 -4.71
N LEU A 26 5.13 -0.25 -5.59
CA LEU A 26 3.95 -0.23 -6.44
C LEU A 26 2.69 -0.30 -5.57
N VAL A 27 1.87 0.76 -5.59
CA VAL A 27 0.59 0.78 -4.89
C VAL A 27 -0.43 -0.05 -5.68
N LYS A 28 -0.93 -1.11 -5.07
CA LYS A 28 -1.94 -2.01 -5.61
C LYS A 28 -3.31 -1.65 -5.07
N VAL A 29 -4.18 -1.15 -5.94
CA VAL A 29 -5.54 -0.73 -5.60
C VAL A 29 -6.55 -1.69 -6.21
N ALA A 30 -7.47 -2.22 -5.39
CA ALA A 30 -8.64 -2.95 -5.89
C ALA A 30 -9.84 -2.01 -6.02
N TRP A 31 -10.31 -1.74 -7.25
CA TRP A 31 -11.55 -0.99 -7.49
C TRP A 31 -12.74 -1.93 -7.63
N ALA A 32 -13.33 -2.28 -6.50
CA ALA A 32 -14.48 -3.17 -6.40
C ALA A 32 -15.80 -2.39 -6.59
N ARG A 33 -16.51 -2.70 -7.69
CA ARG A 33 -17.85 -2.12 -7.99
C ARG A 33 -19.02 -3.08 -7.73
N ASN A 34 -18.71 -4.34 -7.46
CA ASN A 34 -19.62 -5.45 -7.22
C ASN A 34 -18.80 -6.68 -6.77
N TRP A 35 -19.49 -7.78 -6.45
CA TRP A 35 -18.87 -9.06 -6.07
C TRP A 35 -17.92 -8.97 -4.86
N PHE A 36 -18.28 -8.16 -3.85
CA PHE A 36 -17.40 -7.84 -2.72
C PHE A 36 -16.96 -9.05 -1.90
N GLU A 37 -17.83 -10.07 -1.77
CA GLU A 37 -17.47 -11.35 -1.14
C GLU A 37 -16.41 -12.11 -1.94
N ILE A 38 -16.46 -12.05 -3.27
CA ILE A 38 -15.47 -12.69 -4.15
C ILE A 38 -14.14 -11.95 -4.05
N TRP A 39 -14.16 -10.62 -4.06
CA TRP A 39 -12.97 -9.80 -3.82
C TRP A 39 -12.31 -10.14 -2.47
N ALA A 40 -13.11 -10.21 -1.40
CA ALA A 40 -12.60 -10.47 -0.06
C ALA A 40 -12.16 -11.93 0.19
N SER A 41 -12.57 -12.87 -0.66
CA SER A 41 -12.19 -14.29 -0.55
C SER A 41 -11.01 -14.69 -1.45
N GLN A 42 -10.53 -13.79 -2.31
CA GLN A 42 -9.33 -14.08 -3.11
C GLN A 42 -8.12 -14.32 -2.21
N LYS A 43 -7.27 -15.29 -2.58
CA LYS A 43 -5.98 -15.54 -1.91
C LYS A 43 -5.13 -14.27 -1.84
N SER A 44 -5.17 -13.46 -2.90
CA SER A 44 -4.42 -12.21 -3.02
C SER A 44 -5.14 -10.98 -2.46
N ALA A 45 -6.29 -11.14 -1.79
CA ALA A 45 -7.05 -10.01 -1.24
C ALA A 45 -6.22 -9.19 -0.23
N GLY A 46 -5.37 -9.87 0.55
CA GLY A 46 -4.44 -9.24 1.50
C GLY A 46 -3.27 -8.51 0.84
N ASP A 47 -3.00 -8.76 -0.44
CA ASP A 47 -1.86 -8.18 -1.16
C ASP A 47 -2.18 -6.79 -1.74
N TYR A 48 -3.45 -6.37 -1.73
CA TYR A 48 -3.83 -5.01 -2.05
C TYR A 48 -3.46 -4.05 -0.91
N ASP A 49 -3.04 -2.85 -1.30
CA ASP A 49 -2.67 -1.76 -0.38
C ASP A 49 -3.90 -0.98 0.09
N CYS A 50 -4.93 -0.89 -0.77
CA CYS A 50 -6.23 -0.33 -0.44
C CYS A 50 -7.32 -0.80 -1.43
N PHE A 51 -8.57 -0.56 -1.03
CA PHE A 51 -9.76 -0.85 -1.82
C PHE A 51 -10.55 0.43 -2.11
N TRP A 52 -11.08 0.53 -3.32
CA TRP A 52 -12.09 1.52 -3.69
C TRP A 52 -13.41 0.81 -3.90
N CYS A 53 -14.42 1.18 -3.13
CA CYS A 53 -15.70 0.49 -3.07
C CYS A 53 -16.83 1.39 -3.57
N SER A 54 -17.82 0.85 -4.28
CA SER A 54 -18.89 1.66 -4.89
C SER A 54 -19.99 2.14 -3.94
N SER A 55 -19.92 1.81 -2.65
CA SER A 55 -20.88 2.23 -1.61
C SER A 55 -20.23 2.24 -0.23
N GLN A 56 -20.87 2.87 0.75
CA GLN A 56 -20.44 2.83 2.15
C GLN A 56 -20.53 1.41 2.70
N LYS A 57 -21.65 0.72 2.48
CA LYS A 57 -21.84 -0.66 2.94
C LYS A 57 -20.74 -1.61 2.46
N SER A 58 -20.30 -1.47 1.21
CA SER A 58 -19.22 -2.31 0.68
C SER A 58 -17.84 -1.93 1.21
N ALA A 59 -17.56 -0.65 1.43
CA ALA A 59 -16.33 -0.20 2.07
C ALA A 59 -16.20 -0.74 3.50
N ASP A 60 -17.27 -0.63 4.30
CA ASP A 60 -17.32 -1.12 5.68
C ASP A 60 -17.07 -2.63 5.74
N TYR A 61 -17.70 -3.39 4.83
CA TYR A 61 -17.50 -4.84 4.74
C TYR A 61 -16.05 -5.20 4.44
N ILE A 62 -15.43 -4.55 3.47
CA ILE A 62 -14.02 -4.80 3.12
C ILE A 62 -13.09 -4.45 4.28
N GLN A 63 -13.32 -3.31 4.93
CA GLN A 63 -12.51 -2.88 6.07
C GLN A 63 -12.64 -3.86 7.24
N GLN A 64 -13.84 -4.34 7.55
CA GLN A 64 -14.07 -5.33 8.61
C GLN A 64 -13.49 -6.70 8.26
N LYS A 65 -13.56 -7.11 6.99
CA LYS A 65 -13.15 -8.46 6.59
C LYS A 65 -11.65 -8.60 6.35
N LEU A 66 -11.01 -7.57 5.81
CA LEU A 66 -9.60 -7.60 5.40
C LEU A 66 -8.70 -6.72 6.27
N PHE A 67 -9.27 -5.86 7.13
CA PHE A 67 -8.52 -4.85 7.89
C PHE A 67 -7.68 -3.93 6.97
N LYS A 68 -8.18 -3.67 5.77
CA LYS A 68 -7.53 -2.84 4.76
C LYS A 68 -8.22 -1.47 4.64
N PRO A 69 -7.49 -0.40 4.28
CA PRO A 69 -8.10 0.88 3.95
C PRO A 69 -9.10 0.71 2.80
N ALA A 70 -10.32 1.20 2.99
CA ALA A 70 -11.38 1.16 2.00
C ALA A 70 -11.98 2.56 1.80
N THR A 71 -11.88 3.11 0.60
CA THR A 71 -12.42 4.43 0.23
C THR A 71 -13.68 4.27 -0.61
N VAL A 72 -14.71 5.07 -0.33
CA VAL A 72 -15.93 5.08 -1.14
C VAL A 72 -15.69 5.83 -2.46
N VAL A 73 -15.72 5.10 -3.57
CA VAL A 73 -15.63 5.62 -4.95
C VAL A 73 -16.84 5.12 -5.73
N ARG A 74 -17.96 5.85 -5.59
CA ARG A 74 -19.23 5.56 -6.28
C ARG A 74 -19.07 5.63 -7.80
N ILE A 75 -20.02 5.04 -8.52
CA ILE A 75 -20.17 5.32 -9.95
C ILE A 75 -20.54 6.80 -10.16
N ALA A 76 -20.23 7.35 -11.33
CA ALA A 76 -20.48 8.75 -11.69
C ALA A 76 -20.86 8.84 -13.18
N THR A 77 -21.27 10.04 -13.59
CA THR A 77 -21.64 10.35 -14.97
C THR A 77 -20.70 11.37 -15.63
N ASN A 78 -20.70 11.39 -16.97
CA ASN A 78 -20.08 12.43 -17.78
C ASN A 78 -21.13 13.49 -18.09
N GLU A 79 -21.09 14.60 -17.37
CA GLU A 79 -22.12 15.64 -17.50
C GLU A 79 -22.16 16.29 -18.88
N GLU A 80 -21.01 16.49 -19.53
CA GLU A 80 -20.94 17.11 -20.86
C GLU A 80 -21.68 16.26 -21.89
N ARG A 81 -21.42 14.95 -21.89
CA ARG A 81 -22.04 13.99 -22.81
C ARG A 81 -23.56 13.89 -22.63
N PHE A 82 -24.04 13.92 -21.39
CA PHE A 82 -25.46 13.65 -21.10
C PHE A 82 -26.32 14.91 -20.98
N LYS A 83 -25.74 16.13 -20.91
CA LYS A 83 -26.47 17.42 -20.95
C LYS A 83 -26.82 17.92 -22.37
N GLU A 84 -26.07 17.50 -23.39
CA GLU A 84 -26.03 18.14 -24.73
C GLU A 84 -27.32 18.00 -25.58
N PHE A 85 -28.18 17.01 -25.32
CA PHE A 85 -29.24 16.58 -26.26
C PHE A 85 -30.66 17.14 -25.99
N ARG A 86 -30.79 18.30 -25.34
CA ARG A 86 -32.10 18.91 -25.10
C ARG A 86 -32.61 19.64 -26.35
N SER A 87 -33.78 19.28 -26.85
CA SER A 87 -34.53 20.07 -27.83
C SER A 87 -35.02 21.37 -27.18
N GLU A 88 -34.77 22.51 -27.82
CA GLU A 88 -35.21 23.85 -27.36
C GLU A 88 -36.74 24.05 -27.36
N GLU A 89 -37.54 23.07 -27.80
CA GLU A 89 -39.01 23.21 -27.94
C GLU A 89 -39.78 23.40 -26.62
N GLU A 90 -39.21 23.05 -25.46
CA GLU A 90 -39.87 23.28 -24.14
C GLU A 90 -39.55 24.65 -23.51
N GLY A 91 -38.59 25.41 -24.07
CA GLY A 91 -38.15 26.70 -23.52
C GLY A 91 -39.05 27.89 -23.85
N VAL A 92 -40.02 27.75 -24.76
CA VAL A 92 -40.83 28.87 -25.28
C VAL A 92 -42.15 29.07 -24.52
N ARG A 93 -42.57 28.12 -23.66
CA ARG A 93 -43.86 28.24 -22.94
C ARG A 93 -43.80 28.90 -21.57
N SER A 94 -42.61 29.16 -21.02
CA SER A 94 -42.44 29.77 -19.68
C SER A 94 -42.16 31.28 -19.70
N GLN A 95 -42.15 31.94 -20.87
CA GLN A 95 -41.99 33.40 -20.96
C GLN A 95 -43.31 34.19 -20.96
N GLU A 96 -44.48 33.53 -20.98
CA GLU A 96 -45.79 34.21 -20.91
C GLU A 96 -46.56 33.87 -19.62
N SER A 97 -45.95 34.10 -18.46
CA SER A 97 -46.72 34.39 -17.24
C SER A 97 -45.81 35.07 -16.21
N GLY A 98 -45.51 36.34 -16.45
CA GLY A 98 -44.89 37.20 -15.44
C GLY A 98 -45.90 37.56 -14.35
N VAL A 99 -45.56 37.24 -13.10
CA VAL A 99 -45.89 38.10 -11.96
C VAL A 99 -44.61 38.24 -11.12
N ARG A 100 -44.08 39.46 -11.10
CA ARG A 100 -43.02 39.90 -10.19
C ARG A 100 -43.54 39.89 -8.75
N SER A 101 -42.77 39.32 -7.84
CA SER A 101 -42.75 39.75 -6.44
C SER A 101 -41.29 39.78 -5.98
N GLU A 102 -40.80 41.00 -5.75
CA GLU A 102 -39.58 41.28 -5.00
C GLU A 102 -39.81 40.90 -3.53
N GLU A 103 -38.93 40.09 -2.93
CA GLU A 103 -38.44 40.29 -1.55
C GLU A 103 -37.28 39.33 -1.21
N GLU A 104 -36.13 39.96 -0.96
CA GLU A 104 -35.00 39.64 -0.09
C GLU A 104 -34.72 38.20 0.39
N PHE A 105 -33.45 37.76 0.26
CA PHE A 105 -32.68 37.33 1.43
C PHE A 105 -31.16 37.50 1.22
N ARG A 106 -30.55 38.33 2.08
CA ARG A 106 -29.10 38.54 2.26
C ARG A 106 -28.42 37.29 2.81
N ILE A 107 -27.20 36.99 2.36
CA ILE A 107 -26.21 36.24 3.15
C ILE A 107 -24.95 37.09 3.28
N GLN A 108 -24.58 37.36 4.54
CA GLN A 108 -23.39 38.07 4.98
C GLN A 108 -22.13 37.21 4.79
N ASN A 109 -21.08 37.81 4.23
CA ASN A 109 -19.70 37.37 4.43
C ASN A 109 -19.20 37.90 5.78
N SER A 110 -18.76 37.01 6.67
CA SER A 110 -18.00 37.37 7.86
C SER A 110 -16.53 37.05 7.65
N GLU A 111 -15.74 38.07 7.34
CA GLU A 111 -14.29 38.11 7.55
C GLU A 111 -14.01 38.26 9.04
N PHE A 112 -13.19 37.39 9.61
CA PHE A 112 -12.63 37.56 10.95
C PHE A 112 -11.22 38.13 10.82
N ARG A 113 -11.07 39.40 11.21
CA ARG A 113 -9.80 40.07 11.54
C ARG A 113 -9.47 39.79 13.01
N SER A 114 -8.22 39.51 13.31
CA SER A 114 -7.64 39.68 14.64
C SER A 114 -6.40 40.58 14.54
N GLU A 115 -6.29 41.44 15.54
CA GLU A 115 -5.51 42.67 15.61
C GLU A 115 -3.99 42.43 15.76
N GLU A 116 -3.20 43.30 15.11
CA GLU A 116 -1.77 43.51 15.42
C GLU A 116 -1.63 44.70 16.37
N GLU A 117 -0.87 44.51 17.46
CA GLU A 117 -0.19 45.60 18.15
C GLU A 117 1.25 45.70 17.63
N GLY A 118 1.64 46.90 17.20
CA GLY A 118 2.96 47.18 16.66
C GLY A 118 4.02 47.45 17.73
N VAL A 119 5.26 47.09 17.41
CA VAL A 119 6.45 47.76 17.95
C VAL A 119 7.42 48.03 16.80
N ARG A 120 7.96 49.25 16.84
CA ARG A 120 8.71 50.01 15.85
C ARG A 120 10.21 49.75 15.98
N SER A 121 10.92 49.58 14.87
CA SER A 121 12.31 50.06 14.75
C SER A 121 12.71 50.25 13.28
N GLN A 122 13.28 51.43 13.01
CA GLN A 122 13.88 51.86 11.75
C GLN A 122 15.35 51.45 11.69
N GLU A 123 15.87 51.31 10.47
CA GLU A 123 17.16 51.80 9.93
C GLU A 123 17.64 50.83 8.82
N SER A 124 17.53 51.19 7.54
CA SER A 124 18.48 52.00 6.73
C SER A 124 19.77 51.26 6.37
N GLY A 125 20.09 51.17 5.07
CA GLY A 125 21.50 50.95 4.69
C GLY A 125 21.81 50.19 3.39
N VAL A 126 21.71 50.88 2.25
CA VAL A 126 22.76 50.96 1.20
C VAL A 126 23.30 49.66 0.55
N ARG A 127 22.84 49.43 -0.69
CA ARG A 127 23.59 49.42 -1.98
C ARG A 127 25.00 48.80 -2.01
N SER A 128 25.20 47.79 -2.85
CA SER A 128 26.23 47.81 -3.91
C SER A 128 26.01 46.69 -4.95
N GLU A 129 25.90 47.13 -6.21
CA GLU A 129 26.02 46.33 -7.42
C GLU A 129 27.51 46.08 -7.73
N GLU A 130 27.87 44.90 -8.25
CA GLU A 130 28.71 44.69 -9.45
C GLU A 130 28.91 43.18 -9.65
N LYS A 131 28.33 42.59 -10.71
CA LYS A 131 28.89 42.40 -12.08
C LYS A 131 29.94 41.28 -12.23
N VAL A 132 29.47 40.21 -12.90
CA VAL A 132 30.00 39.65 -14.16
C VAL A 132 31.43 39.06 -14.18
N ARG A 133 31.55 37.73 -14.36
CA ARG A 133 32.00 37.00 -15.59
C ARG A 133 32.31 35.53 -15.24
N THR A 134 31.69 34.52 -15.88
CA THR A 134 32.17 33.74 -17.07
C THR A 134 33.47 32.97 -16.75
N GLU A 135 33.62 31.65 -16.92
CA GLU A 135 33.52 30.87 -18.16
C GLU A 135 33.47 29.34 -17.91
N LEU A 136 32.95 28.68 -18.94
CA LEU A 136 32.95 27.24 -19.21
C LEU A 136 34.36 26.62 -19.27
N SER A 137 34.45 25.31 -18.99
CA SER A 137 35.17 24.42 -19.92
C SER A 137 34.60 23.00 -19.89
N ASN A 138 34.26 22.53 -21.09
CA ASN A 138 34.02 21.13 -21.45
C ASN A 138 35.34 20.35 -21.44
N LYS A 139 35.31 19.05 -21.13
CA LYS A 139 35.99 18.04 -21.95
C LYS A 139 35.47 16.61 -21.74
N VAL A 140 35.34 15.96 -22.89
CA VAL A 140 34.84 14.62 -23.21
C VAL A 140 35.94 13.55 -23.10
N SER A 141 35.57 12.31 -22.78
CA SER A 141 36.16 11.06 -23.33
C SER A 141 35.23 9.88 -22.99
N GLU A 142 34.49 9.30 -23.95
CA GLU A 142 34.83 8.13 -24.81
C GLU A 142 35.27 6.88 -24.03
N THR A 143 34.37 5.93 -23.73
CA THR A 143 33.99 4.73 -24.53
C THR A 143 35.14 3.77 -24.87
N GLY A 144 35.25 2.70 -24.07
CA GLY A 144 36.02 1.50 -24.38
C GLY A 144 35.12 0.26 -24.43
N LYS A 145 35.03 -0.36 -25.60
CA LYS A 145 34.42 -1.68 -25.84
C LYS A 145 35.28 -2.79 -25.27
N SER A 146 34.67 -3.88 -24.81
CA SER A 146 35.27 -5.21 -24.98
C SER A 146 34.21 -6.30 -25.19
N LYS A 147 34.50 -7.16 -26.17
CA LYS A 147 33.79 -8.39 -26.57
C LYS A 147 34.36 -9.58 -25.80
N VAL A 148 33.65 -10.71 -25.88
CA VAL A 148 34.00 -12.15 -25.67
C VAL A 148 32.93 -12.75 -24.74
N GLY A 149 32.31 -13.91 -24.96
CA GLY A 149 32.46 -14.98 -25.94
C GLY A 149 31.35 -16.04 -25.68
N LYS A 150 31.13 -16.91 -26.67
CA LYS A 150 30.09 -17.95 -26.76
C LYS A 150 30.21 -19.08 -25.72
N ASN A 151 29.11 -19.84 -25.62
CA ASN A 151 28.91 -21.27 -25.31
C ASN A 151 27.96 -21.44 -24.11
N SER A 152 27.04 -22.39 -24.04
CA SER A 152 26.55 -23.45 -24.93
C SER A 152 25.31 -24.04 -24.26
N GLU A 153 24.40 -24.57 -25.06
CA GLU A 153 23.24 -25.38 -24.68
C GLU A 153 23.62 -26.59 -23.81
N VAL A 154 22.76 -26.93 -22.85
CA VAL A 154 22.58 -28.31 -22.36
C VAL A 154 21.08 -28.51 -22.09
N GLU A 155 20.45 -29.30 -22.95
CA GLU A 155 19.20 -30.00 -22.68
C GLU A 155 19.45 -31.11 -21.65
N ILE A 156 18.55 -31.25 -20.67
CA ILE A 156 18.32 -32.53 -19.97
C ILE A 156 16.82 -32.77 -19.95
N SER A 157 16.44 -33.78 -20.72
CA SER A 157 15.20 -34.53 -20.67
C SER A 157 15.08 -35.34 -19.38
N GLN A 158 13.87 -35.43 -18.80
CA GLN A 158 13.28 -36.71 -18.40
C GLN A 158 11.78 -36.54 -18.04
N ASP A 159 10.95 -37.10 -18.92
CA ASP A 159 9.72 -37.86 -18.66
C ASP A 159 9.87 -38.77 -17.40
N SER A 160 8.87 -39.23 -16.65
CA SER A 160 7.41 -39.32 -16.76
C SER A 160 6.89 -40.00 -15.48
N GLU A 161 5.62 -39.76 -15.10
CA GLU A 161 4.61 -40.73 -14.59
C GLU A 161 3.56 -39.95 -13.77
N LYS A 162 2.36 -39.65 -14.31
CA LYS A 162 1.12 -40.48 -14.35
C LYS A 162 0.75 -41.01 -12.95
N SER A 163 -0.48 -40.96 -12.44
CA SER A 163 -1.82 -40.59 -12.94
C SER A 163 -2.82 -40.90 -11.81
N PHE A 164 -3.94 -40.18 -11.69
CA PHE A 164 -5.29 -40.67 -11.30
C PHE A 164 -6.25 -39.45 -11.40
N SER A 165 -6.86 -39.22 -12.57
CA SER A 165 -8.24 -39.61 -12.97
C SER A 165 -9.32 -38.82 -12.22
N GLU A 166 -9.92 -37.83 -12.86
CA GLU A 166 -11.16 -37.92 -13.67
C GLU A 166 -12.43 -37.69 -12.86
N LEU A 167 -13.06 -36.53 -13.12
CA LEU A 167 -14.50 -36.40 -13.26
C LEU A 167 -14.74 -35.18 -14.16
N GLY A 168 -15.09 -35.47 -15.41
CA GLY A 168 -15.28 -34.47 -16.44
C GLY A 168 -16.56 -33.66 -16.27
N ASN A 169 -16.59 -32.50 -16.93
CA ASN A 169 -17.78 -32.05 -17.62
C ASN A 169 -17.40 -31.16 -18.80
N LYS A 170 -17.95 -31.54 -19.96
CA LYS A 170 -17.77 -30.95 -21.29
C LYS A 170 -18.36 -29.53 -21.34
N ILE A 171 -17.63 -28.60 -21.97
CA ILE A 171 -18.17 -27.37 -22.55
C ILE A 171 -17.57 -27.24 -23.96
N PRO A 172 -18.36 -26.90 -25.01
CA PRO A 172 -17.87 -26.96 -26.40
C PRO A 172 -16.95 -25.80 -26.77
N GLU A 173 -15.94 -26.11 -27.57
CA GLU A 173 -15.09 -25.17 -28.29
C GLU A 173 -15.91 -24.30 -29.26
N VAL A 174 -15.67 -22.98 -29.23
CA VAL A 174 -16.04 -22.07 -30.32
C VAL A 174 -14.74 -21.56 -30.94
N GLY A 175 -14.65 -21.75 -32.26
CA GLY A 175 -13.44 -21.60 -33.06
C GLY A 175 -12.79 -20.23 -33.04
N LYS A 176 -11.47 -20.27 -33.10
CA LYS A 176 -10.60 -19.20 -33.58
C LYS A 176 -10.96 -18.90 -35.04
N ASN A 177 -11.24 -17.63 -35.35
CA ASN A 177 -10.83 -16.95 -36.59
C ASN A 177 -11.37 -15.51 -36.58
N SER A 178 -10.50 -14.56 -36.29
CA SER A 178 -10.54 -13.23 -36.91
C SER A 178 -9.20 -12.54 -36.64
N GLU A 179 -8.35 -12.54 -37.66
CA GLU A 179 -7.15 -11.73 -37.76
C GLU A 179 -7.51 -10.25 -37.57
N VAL A 180 -6.84 -9.60 -36.61
CA VAL A 180 -6.90 -8.16 -36.43
C VAL A 180 -5.92 -7.54 -37.42
N ALA A 181 -6.43 -6.98 -38.51
CA ALA A 181 -5.65 -6.16 -39.43
C ALA A 181 -5.25 -4.86 -38.73
N ILE A 182 -3.95 -4.72 -38.46
CA ILE A 182 -3.31 -3.50 -37.98
C ILE A 182 -3.16 -2.57 -39.19
N PHE A 183 -3.96 -1.50 -39.26
CA PHE A 183 -3.69 -0.39 -40.18
C PHE A 183 -2.89 0.69 -39.44
N ASN A 184 -1.60 0.74 -39.73
CA ASN A 184 -0.75 1.90 -39.49
C ASN A 184 -0.89 2.84 -40.69
N GLN A 185 -1.45 4.04 -40.47
CA GLN A 185 -1.19 5.18 -41.35
C GLN A 185 -0.69 6.35 -40.52
N SER A 186 0.61 6.57 -40.62
CA SER A 186 1.30 7.81 -40.35
C SER A 186 1.06 8.78 -41.52
N GLU A 187 0.39 9.90 -41.28
CA GLU A 187 0.47 11.05 -42.20
C GLU A 187 0.99 12.29 -41.47
N LYS A 188 1.96 12.90 -42.13
CA LYS A 188 2.70 14.09 -41.76
C LYS A 188 1.77 15.30 -41.77
N ILE A 189 1.76 16.06 -40.68
CA ILE A 189 1.17 17.40 -40.68
C ILE A 189 2.29 18.39 -41.01
N ASN A 190 2.24 18.96 -42.21
CA ASN A 190 2.95 20.19 -42.56
C ASN A 190 2.11 21.38 -42.13
N SER A 191 2.78 22.34 -41.49
CA SER A 191 2.29 23.65 -41.08
C SER A 191 2.24 24.64 -42.24
N GLU A 192 1.16 25.42 -42.36
CA GLU A 192 1.17 26.90 -42.44
C GLU A 192 -0.27 27.47 -42.35
N PRO A 193 -0.45 28.75 -41.94
CA PRO A 193 -1.69 29.23 -41.34
C PRO A 193 -2.59 29.99 -42.32
N GLU A 194 -3.91 29.77 -42.24
CA GLU A 194 -4.89 30.67 -42.87
C GLU A 194 -5.81 31.30 -41.82
N LYS A 195 -5.84 32.64 -41.86
CA LYS A 195 -6.72 33.52 -41.10
C LYS A 195 -8.10 33.58 -41.76
N ASN A 196 -9.11 33.71 -40.89
CA ASN A 196 -10.45 34.27 -41.09
C ASN A 196 -11.48 33.47 -41.91
N SER A 197 -12.48 32.92 -41.22
CA SER A 197 -13.85 33.47 -41.30
C SER A 197 -14.77 32.85 -40.24
N GLU A 198 -15.13 33.66 -39.24
CA GLU A 198 -16.02 33.35 -38.11
C GLU A 198 -17.52 33.31 -38.49
N ALA A 199 -17.87 33.17 -39.76
CA ALA A 199 -19.26 33.34 -40.25
C ALA A 199 -19.88 32.08 -40.88
N ALA A 200 -19.20 30.92 -40.84
CA ALA A 200 -19.70 29.69 -41.47
C ALA A 200 -20.18 28.60 -40.48
N ASN A 201 -19.94 28.75 -39.17
CA ASN A 201 -20.28 27.75 -38.15
C ASN A 201 -21.65 27.95 -37.47
N PHE A 202 -22.41 28.99 -37.85
CA PHE A 202 -23.76 29.22 -37.29
C PHE A 202 -24.89 28.45 -38.01
N ASN A 203 -24.64 27.90 -39.20
CA ASN A 203 -25.66 27.22 -40.02
C ASN A 203 -25.59 25.68 -40.01
N GLN A 204 -24.66 25.08 -39.26
CA GLN A 204 -24.60 23.62 -39.06
C GLN A 204 -25.20 23.17 -37.71
N SER A 205 -25.28 24.05 -36.71
CA SER A 205 -25.94 23.77 -35.43
C SER A 205 -27.47 23.77 -35.54
N GLU A 206 -28.06 24.62 -36.37
CA GLU A 206 -29.52 24.68 -36.57
C GLU A 206 -30.13 23.49 -37.33
N LYS A 207 -29.31 22.72 -38.08
CA LYS A 207 -29.80 21.54 -38.81
C LYS A 207 -29.79 20.24 -38.00
N VAL A 208 -29.18 20.22 -36.82
CA VAL A 208 -29.14 19.02 -35.95
C VAL A 208 -30.34 19.00 -34.98
N ASN A 209 -30.95 20.15 -34.69
CA ASN A 209 -31.94 20.30 -33.61
C ASN A 209 -33.43 20.10 -34.00
N SER A 210 -33.78 19.75 -35.24
CA SER A 210 -35.20 19.56 -35.64
C SER A 210 -35.62 18.11 -35.96
N LYS A 211 -34.75 17.12 -35.70
CA LYS A 211 -35.12 15.70 -35.72
C LYS A 211 -34.28 14.93 -34.70
N LEU A 212 -34.65 14.99 -33.41
CA LEU A 212 -34.38 13.81 -32.58
C LEU A 212 -35.09 12.64 -33.28
N ASP A 213 -34.28 11.70 -33.74
CA ASP A 213 -34.72 10.59 -34.56
C ASP A 213 -35.89 9.89 -33.85
N ASN A 214 -37.08 9.86 -34.48
CA ASN A 214 -38.30 9.27 -33.89
C ASN A 214 -38.09 7.81 -33.43
N LYS A 215 -36.99 7.21 -33.88
CA LYS A 215 -36.42 5.92 -33.46
C LYS A 215 -36.21 5.75 -31.95
N TYR A 216 -35.81 6.79 -31.19
CA TYR A 216 -35.44 6.62 -29.77
C TYR A 216 -36.56 6.97 -28.78
N LYS A 217 -37.62 7.62 -29.25
CA LYS A 217 -38.71 8.13 -28.41
C LYS A 217 -39.42 7.00 -27.66
N SER A 218 -39.72 7.23 -26.38
CA SER A 218 -40.58 6.38 -25.56
C SER A 218 -41.08 7.17 -24.34
N ASP A 219 -42.22 6.81 -23.78
CA ASP A 219 -42.65 7.39 -22.50
C ASP A 219 -41.77 6.90 -21.36
N TYR A 220 -41.43 5.61 -21.37
CA TYR A 220 -40.51 5.04 -20.40
C TYR A 220 -39.67 3.92 -20.99
N CYS A 221 -38.48 3.69 -20.45
CA CYS A 221 -37.58 2.66 -20.95
C CYS A 221 -36.78 1.94 -19.86
N PHE A 222 -36.22 0.79 -20.24
CA PHE A 222 -35.18 0.12 -19.46
C PHE A 222 -33.93 -0.08 -20.33
N THR A 223 -32.77 0.30 -19.80
CA THR A 223 -31.46 0.12 -20.45
C THR A 223 -30.59 -0.86 -19.65
N GLY A 224 -30.60 -2.12 -20.05
CA GLY A 224 -29.82 -3.16 -19.38
C GLY A 224 -29.93 -4.48 -20.09
N SER A 225 -28.92 -5.33 -19.99
CA SER A 225 -28.95 -6.64 -20.63
C SER A 225 -29.42 -7.73 -19.67
N PHE A 226 -30.09 -8.73 -20.23
CA PHE A 226 -30.30 -10.01 -19.56
C PHE A 226 -29.14 -10.96 -19.90
N TRP A 227 -28.69 -11.73 -18.92
CA TRP A 227 -27.65 -12.74 -19.12
C TRP A 227 -28.11 -14.09 -18.59
N LYS A 228 -27.93 -14.34 -17.29
CA LYS A 228 -28.36 -15.57 -16.61
C LYS A 228 -29.18 -15.25 -15.35
N ASP A 229 -28.84 -14.19 -14.65
CA ASP A 229 -29.52 -13.80 -13.41
C ASP A 229 -30.88 -13.16 -13.69
N PRO A 230 -31.95 -13.60 -12.99
CA PRO A 230 -33.25 -12.96 -13.04
C PRO A 230 -33.18 -11.46 -12.70
N ARG A 231 -34.01 -10.69 -13.37
CA ARG A 231 -34.19 -9.24 -13.20
C ARG A 231 -35.56 -8.99 -12.58
N ASP A 232 -35.67 -8.06 -11.62
CA ASP A 232 -36.94 -7.78 -10.95
C ASP A 232 -38.01 -7.32 -11.95
N ILE A 233 -37.62 -6.57 -12.99
CA ILE A 233 -38.55 -6.11 -14.03
C ILE A 233 -39.25 -7.27 -14.75
N MET A 234 -38.68 -8.48 -14.79
CA MET A 234 -39.32 -9.64 -15.42
C MET A 234 -40.65 -9.98 -14.76
N ASN A 235 -40.72 -9.80 -13.43
CA ASN A 235 -41.90 -10.13 -12.63
C ASN A 235 -42.75 -8.88 -12.33
N LEU A 236 -42.10 -7.74 -12.15
CA LEU A 236 -42.75 -6.52 -11.65
C LEU A 236 -43.28 -5.59 -12.73
N LEU A 237 -42.74 -5.62 -13.96
CA LEU A 237 -43.18 -4.72 -15.04
C LEU A 237 -44.13 -5.45 -16.00
N GLU A 238 -45.36 -4.95 -16.17
CA GLU A 238 -46.32 -5.42 -17.19
C GLU A 238 -46.68 -4.27 -18.14
N PRO A 239 -45.93 -4.05 -19.24
CA PRO A 239 -46.16 -2.89 -20.08
C PRO A 239 -47.55 -2.84 -20.73
N ASP A 240 -48.15 -4.02 -20.98
CA ASP A 240 -49.49 -4.16 -21.59
C ASP A 240 -50.62 -3.59 -20.72
N ASN A 241 -50.37 -3.42 -19.42
CA ASN A 241 -51.34 -2.85 -18.46
C ASN A 241 -51.30 -1.31 -18.43
N LEU A 242 -50.35 -0.69 -19.13
CA LEU A 242 -50.08 0.74 -19.07
C LEU A 242 -50.35 1.40 -20.43
N PRO A 243 -51.04 2.56 -20.47
CA PRO A 243 -51.35 3.26 -21.72
C PRO A 243 -50.17 4.12 -22.22
N PHE A 244 -48.94 3.65 -22.04
CA PHE A 244 -47.70 4.41 -22.28
C PHE A 244 -46.73 3.60 -23.14
N GLU A 245 -45.94 4.27 -23.98
CA GLU A 245 -44.98 3.61 -24.86
C GLU A 245 -43.73 3.15 -24.10
N PHE A 246 -43.52 1.83 -24.02
CA PHE A 246 -42.33 1.22 -23.42
C PHE A 246 -41.27 0.87 -24.46
N ALA A 247 -40.01 1.20 -24.15
CA ALA A 247 -38.85 0.74 -24.90
C ALA A 247 -37.89 -0.09 -24.04
N LEU A 248 -37.39 -1.20 -24.60
CA LEU A 248 -36.45 -2.07 -23.92
C LEU A 248 -35.14 -2.19 -24.71
N TYR A 249 -34.03 -1.79 -24.11
CA TYR A 249 -32.71 -1.82 -24.74
C TYR A 249 -31.75 -2.76 -23.99
N GLY A 250 -31.09 -3.66 -24.73
CA GLY A 250 -30.09 -4.58 -24.18
C GLY A 250 -30.04 -5.92 -24.90
N TYR A 251 -29.08 -6.76 -24.52
CA TYR A 251 -28.95 -8.11 -25.07
C TYR A 251 -29.95 -9.09 -24.42
N ASN A 252 -30.38 -10.08 -25.21
CA ASN A 252 -31.12 -11.28 -24.81
C ASN A 252 -32.58 -11.10 -24.38
N TRP A 253 -33.17 -9.93 -24.58
CA TRP A 253 -34.58 -9.69 -24.23
C TRP A 253 -35.57 -10.29 -25.24
N GLU A 254 -35.14 -10.50 -26.48
CA GLU A 254 -35.93 -11.16 -27.53
C GLU A 254 -36.34 -12.60 -27.17
N LYS A 255 -35.68 -13.21 -26.19
CA LYS A 255 -35.94 -14.56 -25.69
C LYS A 255 -37.19 -14.65 -24.82
N PHE A 256 -37.71 -13.51 -24.35
CA PHE A 256 -38.87 -13.46 -23.46
C PHE A 256 -40.07 -12.92 -24.23
N GLU A 257 -41.07 -13.76 -24.46
CA GLU A 257 -42.24 -13.41 -25.29
C GLU A 257 -42.94 -12.14 -24.80
N LYS A 258 -43.03 -11.96 -23.48
CA LYS A 258 -43.55 -10.76 -22.80
C LYS A 258 -42.86 -9.44 -23.23
N PHE A 259 -41.56 -9.49 -23.52
CA PHE A 259 -40.76 -8.30 -23.84
C PHE A 259 -40.41 -8.18 -25.32
N LYS A 260 -40.63 -9.23 -26.09
CA LYS A 260 -40.22 -9.33 -27.50
C LYS A 260 -40.72 -8.17 -28.37
N LYS A 261 -41.96 -7.71 -28.15
CA LYS A 261 -42.56 -6.59 -28.89
C LYS A 261 -42.01 -5.21 -28.51
N TYR A 262 -41.37 -5.10 -27.34
CA TYR A 262 -40.78 -3.86 -26.81
C TYR A 262 -39.27 -3.79 -27.02
N ASN A 263 -38.64 -4.91 -27.35
CA ASN A 263 -37.20 -5.02 -27.51
C ASN A 263 -36.70 -4.24 -28.72
N ARG A 264 -35.93 -3.19 -28.48
CA ARG A 264 -35.21 -2.38 -29.47
C ARG A 264 -33.74 -2.80 -29.62
N GLY A 265 -33.33 -3.87 -28.93
CA GLY A 265 -32.01 -4.44 -29.01
C GLY A 265 -30.93 -3.64 -28.27
N PRO A 266 -29.67 -4.11 -28.30
CA PRO A 266 -28.55 -3.41 -27.71
C PRO A 266 -28.17 -2.17 -28.55
N LEU A 267 -27.72 -1.12 -27.88
CA LEU A 267 -27.21 0.10 -28.51
C LEU A 267 -25.79 0.41 -27.99
N PRO A 268 -24.94 1.07 -28.80
CA PRO A 268 -23.64 1.52 -28.33
C PRO A 268 -23.83 2.58 -27.24
N TYR A 269 -22.90 2.62 -26.28
CA TYR A 269 -22.98 3.58 -25.16
C TYR A 269 -23.02 5.05 -25.62
N THR A 270 -22.44 5.35 -26.78
CA THR A 270 -22.46 6.68 -27.42
C THR A 270 -23.85 7.16 -27.82
N ASP A 271 -24.83 6.25 -27.99
CA ASP A 271 -26.22 6.62 -28.31
C ASP A 271 -27.11 6.72 -27.06
N MET A 272 -26.63 6.33 -25.88
CA MET A 272 -27.40 6.44 -24.62
C MET A 272 -27.89 7.86 -24.31
N PRO A 273 -27.13 8.94 -24.56
CA PRO A 273 -27.64 10.31 -24.36
C PRO A 273 -28.92 10.58 -25.15
N LYS A 274 -29.01 10.10 -26.40
CA LYS A 274 -30.20 10.26 -27.25
C LYS A 274 -31.38 9.49 -26.70
N VAL A 275 -31.16 8.25 -26.23
CA VAL A 275 -32.21 7.41 -25.62
C VAL A 275 -32.77 8.10 -24.38
N TYR A 276 -31.91 8.54 -23.47
CA TYR A 276 -32.34 9.17 -22.23
C TYR A 276 -32.99 10.53 -22.46
N ALA A 277 -32.43 11.37 -23.35
CA ALA A 277 -33.04 12.66 -23.72
C ALA A 277 -34.41 12.50 -24.43
N SER A 278 -34.67 11.34 -25.06
CA SER A 278 -35.94 11.05 -25.73
C SER A 278 -36.94 10.28 -24.86
N THR A 279 -36.64 10.08 -23.57
CA THR A 279 -37.46 9.27 -22.65
C THR A 279 -37.85 10.08 -21.40
N LYS A 280 -39.10 9.98 -20.97
CA LYS A 280 -39.57 10.69 -19.76
C LYS A 280 -39.14 9.98 -18.47
N ILE A 281 -39.26 8.65 -18.42
CA ILE A 281 -38.88 7.83 -17.26
C ILE A 281 -37.93 6.69 -17.65
N VAL A 282 -36.83 6.52 -16.94
CA VAL A 282 -35.95 5.36 -17.04
C VAL A 282 -36.14 4.47 -15.82
N ILE A 283 -36.49 3.21 -16.04
CA ILE A 283 -36.54 2.20 -14.99
C ILE A 283 -35.11 1.74 -14.72
N ASP A 284 -34.66 1.87 -13.48
CA ASP A 284 -33.48 1.20 -12.97
C ASP A 284 -33.85 -0.10 -12.26
N ASP A 285 -33.17 -1.17 -12.67
CA ASP A 285 -33.18 -2.48 -12.00
C ASP A 285 -31.76 -2.77 -11.50
N ALA A 286 -31.54 -2.43 -10.23
CA ALA A 286 -30.40 -2.85 -9.44
C ALA A 286 -30.46 -4.37 -9.26
N ASN A 287 -29.46 -5.06 -9.80
CA ASN A 287 -29.42 -6.52 -9.76
C ASN A 287 -28.92 -7.04 -8.41
N SER A 288 -28.99 -8.35 -8.20
CA SER A 288 -28.57 -9.01 -6.95
C SER A 288 -27.16 -8.67 -6.50
N VAL A 289 -26.22 -8.43 -7.42
CA VAL A 289 -24.81 -8.17 -7.11
C VAL A 289 -24.50 -6.69 -6.81
N THR A 290 -25.45 -5.78 -7.04
CA THR A 290 -25.32 -4.35 -6.71
C THR A 290 -26.33 -3.90 -5.65
N LYS A 291 -27.59 -4.35 -5.72
CA LYS A 291 -28.72 -3.93 -4.88
C LYS A 291 -28.44 -4.15 -3.40
N GLN A 292 -28.05 -5.37 -3.01
CA GLN A 292 -27.76 -5.70 -1.61
C GLN A 292 -26.56 -4.93 -1.04
N TRP A 293 -25.69 -4.43 -1.92
CA TRP A 293 -24.47 -3.71 -1.58
C TRP A 293 -24.65 -2.19 -1.61
N GLY A 294 -25.84 -1.67 -1.93
CA GLY A 294 -26.04 -0.21 -2.04
C GLY A 294 -25.30 0.42 -3.22
N SER A 295 -24.87 -0.40 -4.20
CA SER A 295 -24.17 0.09 -5.38
C SER A 295 -25.17 0.53 -6.45
N THR A 296 -25.08 1.80 -6.87
CA THR A 296 -25.98 2.40 -7.84
C THR A 296 -25.45 2.22 -9.27
N ASN A 297 -26.31 1.80 -10.21
CA ASN A 297 -25.95 1.62 -11.61
C ASN A 297 -25.62 2.96 -12.30
N SER A 298 -24.75 2.95 -13.32
CA SER A 298 -24.41 4.18 -14.08
C SER A 298 -25.64 4.83 -14.71
N ARG A 299 -26.59 4.02 -15.21
CA ARG A 299 -27.82 4.49 -15.85
C ARG A 299 -28.61 5.48 -14.99
N VAL A 300 -28.55 5.35 -13.66
CA VAL A 300 -29.26 6.24 -12.75
C VAL A 300 -28.73 7.66 -12.91
N PHE A 301 -27.41 7.82 -12.80
CA PHE A 301 -26.76 9.12 -12.95
C PHE A 301 -26.88 9.65 -14.38
N ASP A 302 -26.64 8.80 -15.38
CA ASP A 302 -26.66 9.19 -16.79
C ASP A 302 -28.06 9.65 -17.24
N ALA A 303 -29.12 8.92 -16.88
CA ALA A 303 -30.49 9.25 -17.26
C ALA A 303 -30.99 10.53 -16.59
N ILE A 304 -30.70 10.72 -15.29
CA ILE A 304 -31.00 11.95 -14.56
C ILE A 304 -30.33 13.14 -15.25
N MET A 305 -29.05 13.03 -15.61
CA MET A 305 -28.35 14.11 -16.31
C MET A 305 -28.93 14.45 -17.67
N SER A 306 -29.50 13.48 -18.38
CA SER A 306 -30.22 13.71 -19.63
C SER A 306 -31.66 14.19 -19.48
N GLY A 307 -32.14 14.39 -18.24
CA GLY A 307 -33.46 14.94 -17.97
C GLY A 307 -34.58 13.91 -17.83
N ALA A 308 -34.25 12.61 -17.84
CA ALA A 308 -35.22 11.56 -17.55
C ALA A 308 -35.34 11.34 -16.04
N LEU A 309 -36.56 11.13 -15.55
CA LEU A 309 -36.76 10.69 -14.18
C LEU A 309 -36.35 9.22 -14.06
N VAL A 310 -35.62 8.87 -13.01
CA VAL A 310 -35.28 7.47 -12.73
C VAL A 310 -36.18 6.93 -11.63
N VAL A 311 -36.79 5.77 -11.87
CA VAL A 311 -37.47 4.98 -10.83
C VAL A 311 -36.63 3.72 -10.56
N THR A 312 -36.33 3.39 -9.31
CA THR A 312 -35.37 2.33 -8.97
C THR A 312 -35.93 1.31 -7.98
N ASN A 313 -35.45 0.06 -8.02
CA ASN A 313 -35.65 -0.93 -6.96
C ASN A 313 -34.48 -0.95 -5.94
N GLY A 314 -33.49 -0.08 -6.10
CA GLY A 314 -32.26 -0.02 -5.31
C GLY A 314 -32.35 0.91 -4.11
N GLU A 315 -33.21 0.60 -3.14
CA GLU A 315 -33.47 1.43 -1.95
C GLU A 315 -32.21 1.87 -1.20
N LEU A 316 -31.28 0.96 -0.92
CA LEU A 316 -30.05 1.29 -0.21
C LEU A 316 -29.14 2.23 -1.01
N GLY A 317 -29.02 2.02 -2.32
CA GLY A 317 -28.23 2.90 -3.20
C GLY A 317 -28.85 4.29 -3.33
N ASN A 318 -30.18 4.36 -3.34
CA ASN A 318 -30.95 5.60 -3.27
C ASN A 318 -30.67 6.35 -1.95
N GLN A 319 -30.75 5.65 -0.82
CA GLN A 319 -30.46 6.25 0.49
C GLN A 319 -29.03 6.83 0.56
N GLU A 320 -28.03 6.10 0.05
CA GLU A 320 -26.64 6.53 0.12
C GLU A 320 -26.25 7.63 -0.87
N SER A 321 -26.89 7.69 -2.04
CA SER A 321 -26.48 8.57 -3.14
C SER A 321 -27.39 9.78 -3.29
N PHE A 322 -28.67 9.65 -2.94
CA PHE A 322 -29.70 10.66 -3.20
C PHE A 322 -30.54 10.99 -1.96
N ASP A 323 -30.08 10.59 -0.77
CA ASP A 323 -30.79 10.83 0.49
C ASP A 323 -32.25 10.34 0.49
N GLY A 324 -32.51 9.26 -0.28
CA GLY A 324 -33.84 8.65 -0.42
C GLY A 324 -34.78 9.33 -1.44
N LEU A 325 -34.32 10.36 -2.17
CA LEU A 325 -35.17 11.18 -3.03
C LEU A 325 -35.63 10.50 -4.33
N LEU A 326 -34.99 9.42 -4.78
CA LEU A 326 -35.45 8.70 -5.97
C LEU A 326 -36.77 7.97 -5.69
N PRO A 327 -37.77 8.04 -6.59
CA PRO A 327 -38.93 7.17 -6.51
C PRO A 327 -38.51 5.70 -6.55
N THR A 328 -38.89 4.96 -5.51
CA THR A 328 -38.45 3.57 -5.28
C THR A 328 -39.62 2.59 -5.37
N TYR A 329 -39.45 1.48 -6.09
CA TYR A 329 -40.47 0.43 -6.23
C TYR A 329 -39.98 -0.90 -5.65
N ASN A 330 -40.92 -1.69 -5.11
CA ASN A 330 -40.65 -3.02 -4.56
C ASN A 330 -41.69 -4.08 -4.99
N SER A 331 -42.72 -3.66 -5.71
CA SER A 331 -43.83 -4.49 -6.19
C SER A 331 -44.33 -3.97 -7.53
N ARG A 332 -45.09 -4.81 -8.24
CA ARG A 332 -45.75 -4.43 -9.49
C ARG A 332 -46.64 -3.21 -9.30
N GLU A 333 -47.48 -3.24 -8.27
CA GLU A 333 -48.41 -2.15 -7.95
C GLU A 333 -47.66 -0.84 -7.69
N SER A 334 -46.59 -0.87 -6.88
CA SER A 334 -45.78 0.33 -6.62
C SER A 334 -45.13 0.88 -7.91
N LEU A 335 -44.62 0.02 -8.78
CA LEU A 335 -44.01 0.44 -10.05
C LEU A 335 -45.05 1.03 -11.00
N GLU A 336 -46.20 0.37 -11.17
CA GLU A 336 -47.29 0.87 -12.01
C GLU A 336 -47.85 2.20 -11.50
N ASN A 337 -47.99 2.37 -10.18
CA ASN A 337 -48.45 3.62 -9.56
C ASN A 337 -47.47 4.77 -9.82
N LEU A 338 -46.17 4.53 -9.62
CA LEU A 338 -45.12 5.53 -9.92
C LEU A 338 -45.11 5.92 -11.40
N LEU A 339 -45.20 4.93 -12.30
CA LEU A 339 -45.25 5.20 -13.74
C LEU A 339 -46.48 6.04 -14.10
N ARG A 340 -47.67 5.72 -13.57
CA ARG A 340 -48.88 6.52 -13.80
C ARG A 340 -48.73 7.94 -13.28
N GLU A 341 -48.34 8.10 -12.01
CA GLU A 341 -48.18 9.39 -11.35
C GLU A 341 -47.30 10.34 -12.16
N TYR A 342 -46.07 9.90 -12.47
CA TYR A 342 -45.07 10.75 -13.11
C TYR A 342 -45.22 10.88 -14.63
N LEU A 343 -45.92 9.95 -15.32
CA LEU A 343 -46.23 10.10 -16.74
C LEU A 343 -47.47 10.93 -16.99
N THR A 344 -48.40 11.03 -16.03
CA THR A 344 -49.57 11.92 -16.13
C THR A 344 -49.36 13.30 -15.52
N ASN A 345 -48.37 13.46 -14.64
CA ASN A 345 -48.05 14.73 -14.00
C ASN A 345 -46.64 15.21 -14.38
N GLU A 346 -46.58 16.01 -15.45
CA GLU A 346 -45.32 16.51 -16.00
C GLU A 346 -44.61 17.51 -15.09
N GLU A 347 -45.35 18.41 -14.44
CA GLU A 347 -44.78 19.39 -13.52
C GLU A 347 -44.08 18.70 -12.34
N LEU A 348 -44.75 17.72 -11.72
CA LEU A 348 -44.18 16.91 -10.64
C LEU A 348 -42.93 16.14 -11.09
N ARG A 349 -42.96 15.54 -12.28
CA ARG A 349 -41.81 14.82 -12.86
C ARG A 349 -40.63 15.76 -13.08
N LEU A 350 -40.84 16.89 -13.72
CA LEU A 350 -39.77 17.84 -14.04
C LEU A 350 -39.19 18.47 -12.76
N ALA A 351 -40.01 18.77 -11.75
CA ALA A 351 -39.54 19.24 -10.45
C ALA A 351 -38.64 18.20 -9.77
N LYS A 352 -39.04 16.93 -9.77
CA LYS A 352 -38.23 15.84 -9.21
C LYS A 352 -36.92 15.61 -9.98
N VAL A 353 -36.95 15.68 -11.30
CA VAL A 353 -35.74 15.58 -12.14
C VAL A 353 -34.77 16.72 -11.82
N ALA A 354 -35.25 17.97 -11.73
CA ALA A 354 -34.41 19.12 -11.43
C ALA A 354 -33.71 18.99 -10.07
N GLU A 355 -34.43 18.52 -9.04
CA GLU A 355 -33.87 18.22 -7.72
C GLU A 355 -32.75 17.17 -7.80
N LEU A 356 -32.99 16.07 -8.50
CA LEU A 356 -32.01 15.00 -8.67
C LEU A 356 -30.80 15.44 -9.50
N GLN A 357 -31.00 16.23 -10.56
CA GLN A 357 -29.93 16.78 -11.40
C GLN A 357 -28.98 17.67 -10.62
N LYS A 358 -29.50 18.45 -9.67
CA LYS A 358 -28.69 19.25 -8.75
C LYS A 358 -27.73 18.36 -7.96
N ILE A 359 -28.24 17.28 -7.35
CA ILE A 359 -27.44 16.31 -6.60
C ILE A 359 -26.37 15.67 -7.49
N VAL A 360 -26.73 15.21 -8.70
CA VAL A 360 -25.77 14.57 -9.60
C VAL A 360 -24.67 15.53 -10.04
N THR A 361 -25.02 16.78 -10.36
CA THR A 361 -24.06 17.81 -10.76
C THR A 361 -23.11 18.17 -9.62
N GLU A 362 -23.63 18.33 -8.40
CA GLU A 362 -22.84 18.74 -7.22
C GLU A 362 -22.00 17.61 -6.62
N LYS A 363 -22.35 16.33 -6.84
CA LYS A 363 -21.73 15.20 -6.11
C LYS A 363 -21.29 14.01 -6.96
N HIS A 364 -21.80 13.83 -8.18
CA HIS A 364 -21.71 12.54 -8.88
C HIS A 364 -21.25 12.60 -10.34
N THR A 365 -20.41 13.58 -10.67
CA THR A 365 -19.69 13.63 -11.95
C THR A 365 -18.30 12.97 -11.87
N TYR A 366 -17.73 12.60 -13.01
CA TYR A 366 -16.37 12.05 -13.05
C TYR A 366 -15.30 13.03 -12.54
N LYS A 367 -15.52 14.35 -12.58
CA LYS A 367 -14.65 15.34 -11.95
C LYS A 367 -14.53 15.11 -10.44
N HIS A 368 -15.66 14.86 -9.78
CA HIS A 368 -15.67 14.54 -8.36
C HIS A 368 -14.94 13.23 -8.07
N ARG A 369 -15.15 12.18 -8.90
CA ARG A 369 -14.44 10.90 -8.72
C ARG A 369 -12.95 11.02 -8.93
N ALA A 370 -12.49 11.80 -9.91
CA ALA A 370 -11.08 12.07 -10.13
C ALA A 370 -10.46 12.73 -8.89
N HIS A 371 -11.14 13.72 -8.29
CA HIS A 371 -10.68 14.33 -7.04
C HIS A 371 -10.63 13.32 -5.88
N THR A 372 -11.69 12.52 -5.68
CA THR A 372 -11.70 11.47 -4.64
C THR A 372 -10.55 10.49 -4.81
N ILE A 373 -10.33 9.99 -6.02
CA ILE A 373 -9.24 9.06 -6.34
C ILE A 373 -7.87 9.71 -6.07
N PHE A 374 -7.67 10.93 -6.57
CA PHE A 374 -6.41 11.65 -6.40
C PHE A 374 -6.09 11.88 -4.91
N SER A 375 -7.06 12.34 -4.12
CA SER A 375 -6.89 12.53 -2.69
C SER A 375 -6.57 11.23 -1.96
N ALA A 376 -7.28 10.14 -2.28
CA ALA A 376 -7.03 8.83 -1.67
C ALA A 376 -5.62 8.29 -1.99
N LEU A 377 -5.16 8.43 -3.24
CA LEU A 377 -3.81 8.04 -3.63
C LEU A 377 -2.76 8.94 -2.95
N ARG A 378 -2.99 10.26 -2.95
CA ARG A 378 -2.07 11.21 -2.33
C ARG A 378 -1.90 10.93 -0.85
N GLU A 379 -2.98 10.69 -0.12
CA GLU A 379 -2.94 10.34 1.31
C GLU A 379 -2.13 9.06 1.53
N LYS A 380 -2.46 8.00 0.78
CA LYS A 380 -1.75 6.71 0.89
C LYS A 380 -0.25 6.85 0.60
N MET A 381 0.11 7.61 -0.44
CA MET A 381 1.50 7.78 -0.84
C MET A 381 2.26 8.74 0.09
N SER A 382 1.60 9.74 0.67
CA SER A 382 2.23 10.69 1.62
C SER A 382 2.50 10.06 2.98
N ASN A 383 1.68 9.08 3.39
CA ASN A 383 1.76 8.44 4.71
C ASN A 383 2.57 7.13 4.69
N SER A 384 3.34 6.89 3.64
CA SER A 384 4.16 5.68 3.50
C SER A 384 5.57 6.06 3.10
N PHE A 385 6.54 5.26 3.55
CA PHE A 385 7.94 5.45 3.21
C PHE A 385 8.41 4.24 2.41
N ARG A 386 9.28 4.49 1.45
CA ARG A 386 10.09 3.50 0.78
C ARG A 386 11.41 3.36 1.52
N ILE A 387 11.62 2.23 2.15
CA ILE A 387 12.74 2.01 3.08
C ILE A 387 13.67 0.93 2.52
N GLY A 388 14.94 1.28 2.31
CA GLY A 388 16.01 0.34 1.98
C GLY A 388 16.83 0.00 3.22
N ILE A 389 16.79 -1.26 3.68
CA ILE A 389 17.60 -1.77 4.79
C ILE A 389 18.92 -2.33 4.23
N LYS A 390 20.05 -1.72 4.61
CA LYS A 390 21.39 -2.09 4.13
C LYS A 390 22.05 -3.03 5.14
N ILE A 391 22.36 -4.26 4.71
CA ILE A 391 23.00 -5.30 5.55
C ILE A 391 24.33 -5.78 4.98
N GLY A 392 25.21 -6.28 5.86
CA GLY A 392 26.57 -6.71 5.54
C GLY A 392 26.70 -8.06 4.83
N VAL A 393 25.60 -8.64 4.34
CA VAL A 393 25.59 -9.96 3.70
C VAL A 393 26.24 -9.87 2.31
N PRO A 394 27.19 -10.76 1.96
CA PRO A 394 27.90 -10.69 0.67
C PRO A 394 27.16 -11.36 -0.49
N ASP A 395 26.34 -12.39 -0.21
CA ASP A 395 25.64 -13.21 -1.22
C ASP A 395 24.34 -13.77 -0.62
N TRP A 396 23.24 -13.72 -1.38
CA TRP A 396 21.95 -14.31 -1.04
C TRP A 396 22.02 -15.79 -0.71
N LYS A 397 22.94 -16.55 -1.34
CA LYS A 397 23.12 -17.99 -1.05
C LYS A 397 23.48 -18.28 0.40
N GLN A 398 24.10 -17.32 1.07
CA GLN A 398 24.55 -17.45 2.46
C GLN A 398 23.69 -16.63 3.43
N ALA A 399 22.69 -15.88 2.95
CA ALA A 399 21.93 -14.93 3.78
C ALA A 399 21.35 -15.58 5.05
N GLN A 400 20.87 -16.83 4.93
CA GLN A 400 20.29 -17.60 6.04
C GLN A 400 21.29 -17.89 7.19
N GLU A 401 22.60 -17.82 6.93
CA GLU A 401 23.67 -18.03 7.91
C GLU A 401 24.07 -16.72 8.65
N TRP A 402 23.52 -15.58 8.22
CA TRP A 402 23.88 -14.26 8.74
C TRP A 402 22.81 -13.71 9.68
N GLY A 403 23.20 -13.36 10.90
CA GLY A 403 22.31 -12.69 11.86
C GLY A 403 21.73 -11.39 11.30
N ASP A 404 22.53 -10.61 10.55
CA ASP A 404 22.10 -9.36 9.91
C ASP A 404 20.86 -9.54 9.02
N TYR A 405 20.76 -10.67 8.29
CA TYR A 405 19.61 -10.96 7.43
C TYR A 405 18.34 -11.20 8.25
N HIS A 406 18.41 -12.07 9.27
CA HIS A 406 17.27 -12.35 10.15
C HIS A 406 16.81 -11.10 10.90
N PHE A 407 17.78 -10.28 11.34
CA PHE A 407 17.54 -9.00 11.99
C PHE A 407 16.82 -8.02 11.05
N ALA A 408 17.28 -7.88 9.80
CA ALA A 408 16.62 -7.05 8.79
C ALA A 408 15.23 -7.58 8.39
N LEU A 409 15.06 -8.91 8.35
CA LEU A 409 13.78 -9.54 8.01
C LEU A 409 12.72 -9.27 9.08
N ALA A 410 13.08 -9.39 10.36
CA ALA A 410 12.18 -9.05 11.46
C ALA A 410 11.82 -7.56 11.46
N MET A 411 12.79 -6.68 11.19
CA MET A 411 12.54 -5.23 11.06
C MET A 411 11.64 -4.89 9.86
N LYS A 412 11.88 -5.52 8.70
CA LYS A 412 11.06 -5.38 7.48
C LYS A 412 9.60 -5.70 7.76
N ARG A 413 9.31 -6.84 8.41
CA ARG A 413 7.94 -7.24 8.76
C ARG A 413 7.21 -6.17 9.57
N GLN A 414 7.88 -5.56 10.55
CA GLN A 414 7.27 -4.55 11.41
C GLN A 414 6.96 -3.24 10.66
N PHE A 415 7.87 -2.77 9.80
CA PHE A 415 7.58 -1.62 8.95
C PHE A 415 6.45 -1.90 7.94
N GLU A 416 6.36 -3.11 7.39
CA GLU A 416 5.28 -3.50 6.46
C GLU A 416 3.92 -3.58 7.15
N ILE A 417 3.87 -4.06 8.41
CA ILE A 417 2.66 -4.03 9.24
C ILE A 417 2.16 -2.59 9.42
N LEU A 418 3.08 -1.62 9.54
CA LEU A 418 2.76 -0.19 9.64
C LEU A 418 2.48 0.46 8.27
N GLY A 419 2.49 -0.30 7.18
CA GLY A 419 2.08 0.16 5.85
C GLY A 419 3.19 0.78 5.00
N HIS A 420 4.45 0.60 5.37
CA HIS A 420 5.61 1.07 4.59
C HIS A 420 6.12 0.01 3.61
N SER A 421 6.73 0.47 2.50
CA SER A 421 7.33 -0.40 1.49
C SER A 421 8.81 -0.62 1.84
N VAL A 422 9.23 -1.86 2.09
CA VAL A 422 10.59 -2.13 2.57
C VAL A 422 11.34 -3.10 1.66
N ARG A 423 12.61 -2.81 1.37
CA ARG A 423 13.54 -3.70 0.66
C ARG A 423 14.76 -3.98 1.53
N ILE A 424 15.26 -5.21 1.50
CA ILE A 424 16.54 -5.57 2.11
C ILE A 424 17.58 -5.60 1.00
N ASP A 425 18.65 -4.84 1.15
CA ASP A 425 19.76 -4.77 0.20
C ASP A 425 21.01 -5.40 0.82
N ILE A 426 21.51 -6.46 0.19
CA ILE A 426 22.82 -7.06 0.50
C ILE A 426 23.96 -6.24 -0.13
N LEU A 427 25.22 -6.52 0.20
CA LEU A 427 26.37 -5.69 -0.21
C LEU A 427 26.43 -5.37 -1.71
N PRO A 428 26.26 -6.33 -2.64
CA PRO A 428 26.25 -6.03 -4.08
C PRO A 428 25.10 -5.12 -4.55
N GLU A 429 24.06 -4.97 -3.74
CA GLU A 429 22.82 -4.26 -4.09
C GLU A 429 22.76 -2.84 -3.51
N TRP A 430 23.74 -2.44 -2.69
CA TRP A 430 23.76 -1.12 -2.05
C TRP A 430 23.76 0.06 -3.03
N GLU A 431 24.20 -0.16 -4.27
CA GLU A 431 24.30 0.83 -5.34
C GLU A 431 23.37 0.53 -6.54
N ASN A 432 22.33 -0.30 -6.34
CA ASN A 432 21.44 -0.66 -7.43
C ASN A 432 20.52 0.51 -7.88
N PRO A 433 20.02 0.55 -9.12
CA PRO A 433 19.13 1.63 -9.58
C PRO A 433 17.77 1.69 -8.88
N GLN A 434 17.36 0.66 -8.14
CA GLN A 434 16.09 0.68 -7.42
C GLN A 434 16.15 1.61 -6.20
N ILE A 435 17.35 1.88 -5.66
CA ILE A 435 17.53 2.74 -4.48
C ILE A 435 17.14 4.20 -4.75
N PHE A 436 17.17 4.68 -6.00
CA PHE A 436 16.91 6.10 -6.31
C PHE A 436 15.52 6.58 -5.89
N GLY A 437 14.57 5.65 -5.74
CA GLY A 437 13.22 5.99 -5.29
C GLY A 437 12.99 5.74 -3.80
N ASP A 438 13.99 5.34 -3.02
CA ASP A 438 13.80 5.14 -1.59
C ASP A 438 13.73 6.51 -0.88
N ASP A 439 12.85 6.64 0.11
CA ASP A 439 12.78 7.82 0.97
C ASP A 439 13.79 7.71 2.11
N VAL A 440 14.02 6.49 2.60
CA VAL A 440 14.84 6.19 3.77
C VAL A 440 15.83 5.07 3.47
N ALA A 441 17.08 5.24 3.91
CA ALA A 441 18.08 4.19 3.95
C ALA A 441 18.48 3.90 5.40
N ILE A 442 18.23 2.68 5.88
CA ILE A 442 18.62 2.23 7.23
C ILE A 442 19.79 1.28 7.11
N THR A 443 20.95 1.66 7.65
CA THR A 443 22.14 0.80 7.66
C THR A 443 22.24 0.06 8.97
N ILE A 444 22.09 -1.27 8.96
CA ILE A 444 22.45 -2.13 10.09
C ILE A 444 23.98 -2.27 10.06
N ARG A 445 24.65 -1.41 10.82
CA ARG A 445 26.10 -1.24 10.74
C ARG A 445 26.78 -2.26 11.63
N GLY A 446 27.49 -3.18 10.98
CA GLY A 446 28.40 -4.15 11.60
C GLY A 446 29.81 -4.05 11.00
N LEU A 447 30.15 -4.94 10.07
CA LEU A 447 31.50 -4.96 9.47
C LEU A 447 31.69 -4.00 8.28
N SER A 448 30.64 -3.80 7.47
CA SER A 448 30.73 -3.11 6.18
C SER A 448 30.15 -1.70 6.22
N ARG A 449 30.81 -0.76 5.53
CA ARG A 449 30.43 0.65 5.46
C ARG A 449 29.53 0.92 4.25
N TYR A 450 28.31 1.41 4.50
CA TYR A 450 27.45 1.99 3.46
C TYR A 450 27.82 3.45 3.21
N GLN A 451 27.60 3.94 1.99
CA GLN A 451 27.79 5.33 1.61
C GLN A 451 26.42 6.02 1.49
N PRO A 452 26.00 6.82 2.50
CA PRO A 452 24.75 7.58 2.49
C PRO A 452 24.53 8.39 1.22
N LYS A 453 23.27 8.47 0.79
CA LYS A 453 22.86 9.26 -0.39
C LYS A 453 22.13 10.51 0.09
N SER A 454 22.53 11.67 -0.42
CA SER A 454 22.00 12.97 0.04
C SER A 454 20.49 13.15 -0.17
N TYR A 455 19.90 12.41 -1.10
CA TYR A 455 18.47 12.44 -1.40
C TYR A 455 17.62 11.50 -0.53
N HIS A 456 18.24 10.69 0.34
CA HIS A 456 17.53 9.86 1.34
C HIS A 456 17.54 10.52 2.71
N ILE A 457 16.63 10.10 3.58
CA ILE A 457 16.84 10.09 5.03
C ILE A 457 17.76 8.92 5.36
N ASN A 458 18.96 9.18 5.88
CA ASN A 458 19.96 8.16 6.15
C ASN A 458 20.07 7.90 7.66
N LEU A 459 19.72 6.69 8.08
CA LEU A 459 19.81 6.25 9.47
C LEU A 459 20.90 5.19 9.60
N MET A 460 21.78 5.32 10.59
CA MET A 460 22.70 4.26 10.99
C MET A 460 22.18 3.58 12.25
N TRP A 461 22.18 2.26 12.30
CA TRP A 461 22.12 1.51 13.55
C TRP A 461 23.43 0.76 13.76
N ASN A 462 24.33 1.31 14.56
CA ASN A 462 25.57 0.65 14.94
C ASN A 462 25.29 -0.43 15.99
N ILE A 463 25.32 -1.69 15.55
CA ILE A 463 25.03 -2.85 16.39
C ILE A 463 26.29 -3.59 16.86
N SER A 464 27.44 -3.37 16.21
CA SER A 464 28.70 -4.05 16.56
C SER A 464 29.91 -3.38 15.90
N HIS A 465 31.11 -3.74 16.37
CA HIS A 465 32.39 -3.27 15.82
C HIS A 465 32.52 -1.74 15.75
N PRO A 466 32.31 -1.00 16.86
CA PRO A 466 32.49 0.46 16.87
C PRO A 466 33.92 0.89 16.49
N ASP A 467 34.91 0.01 16.66
CA ASP A 467 36.30 0.20 16.23
C ASP A 467 36.47 0.36 14.71
N LYS A 468 35.48 -0.08 13.93
CA LYS A 468 35.50 -0.01 12.45
C LYS A 468 34.69 1.15 11.88
N VAL A 469 34.22 2.07 12.72
CA VAL A 469 33.40 3.22 12.31
C VAL A 469 34.12 4.51 12.71
N SER A 470 34.53 5.31 11.74
CA SER A 470 35.18 6.58 12.02
C SER A 470 34.17 7.66 12.41
N LEU A 471 34.61 8.71 13.11
CA LEU A 471 33.76 9.86 13.43
C LEU A 471 33.17 10.49 12.17
N GLN A 472 33.96 10.59 11.09
CA GLN A 472 33.49 11.11 9.80
C GLN A 472 32.46 10.20 9.12
N GLU A 473 32.44 8.90 9.43
CA GLU A 473 31.40 8.00 8.93
C GLU A 473 30.06 8.29 9.60
N TYR A 474 30.04 8.46 10.93
CA TYR A 474 28.82 8.81 11.66
C TYR A 474 28.20 10.12 11.15
N GLU A 475 29.03 11.15 10.90
CA GLU A 475 28.58 12.46 10.43
C GLU A 475 27.93 12.46 9.04
N GLN A 476 27.96 11.34 8.30
CA GLN A 476 27.30 11.23 6.99
C GLN A 476 25.82 10.82 7.08
N TYR A 477 25.33 10.51 8.27
CA TYR A 477 23.95 10.09 8.51
C TYR A 477 23.13 11.23 9.10
N ASP A 478 21.81 11.19 8.90
CA ASP A 478 20.87 12.14 9.50
C ASP A 478 20.58 11.79 10.97
N ARG A 479 20.70 10.51 11.34
CA ARG A 479 20.62 10.01 12.72
C ARG A 479 21.50 8.79 12.91
N VAL A 480 22.13 8.70 14.09
CA VAL A 480 22.88 7.51 14.52
C VAL A 480 22.21 6.87 15.74
N PHE A 481 21.87 5.59 15.61
CA PHE A 481 21.44 4.72 16.68
C PHE A 481 22.59 3.80 17.11
N VAL A 482 22.75 3.58 18.41
CA VAL A 482 23.87 2.80 18.97
C VAL A 482 23.36 1.75 19.94
N ALA A 483 23.79 0.50 19.78
CA ALA A 483 23.43 -0.64 20.64
C ALA A 483 24.18 -0.69 21.99
N SER A 484 24.54 0.48 22.53
CA SER A 484 25.24 0.66 23.80
C SER A 484 24.86 1.99 24.41
N HIS A 485 24.49 1.98 25.69
CA HIS A 485 24.19 3.21 26.44
C HIS A 485 25.45 4.08 26.62
N SER A 486 26.51 3.49 27.17
CA SER A 486 27.73 4.24 27.50
C SER A 486 28.43 4.76 26.26
N TYR A 487 28.46 4.00 25.17
CA TYR A 487 29.10 4.44 23.95
C TYR A 487 28.26 5.47 23.18
N ALA A 488 26.92 5.42 23.25
CA ALA A 488 26.08 6.48 22.68
C ALA A 488 26.39 7.84 23.33
N GLU A 489 26.49 7.88 24.66
CA GLU A 489 26.86 9.09 25.41
C GLU A 489 28.28 9.56 25.12
N GLU A 490 29.23 8.62 24.99
CA GLU A 490 30.61 8.92 24.60
C GLU A 490 30.67 9.51 23.18
N LEU A 491 29.95 8.88 22.24
CA LEU A 491 29.96 9.25 20.83
C LEU A 491 29.29 10.60 20.60
N GLN A 492 28.15 10.88 21.25
CA GLN A 492 27.45 12.16 21.11
C GLN A 492 28.35 13.37 21.42
N LYS A 493 29.32 13.22 22.34
CA LYS A 493 30.27 14.29 22.68
C LYS A 493 31.33 14.54 21.59
N LYS A 494 31.46 13.63 20.63
CA LYS A 494 32.51 13.61 19.61
C LYS A 494 31.99 13.90 18.19
N VAL A 495 30.68 13.86 17.99
CA VAL A 495 30.04 14.10 16.69
C VAL A 495 28.90 15.10 16.82
N LYS A 496 28.58 15.78 15.71
CA LYS A 496 27.46 16.73 15.63
C LYS A 496 26.15 16.04 15.27
N VAL A 497 26.21 14.98 14.46
CA VAL A 497 25.03 14.15 14.17
C VAL A 497 24.35 13.72 15.48
N PRO A 498 23.02 13.80 15.59
CA PRO A 498 22.33 13.29 16.77
C PRO A 498 22.55 11.78 16.94
N VAL A 499 22.89 11.38 18.16
CA VAL A 499 23.14 10.00 18.57
C VAL A 499 22.10 9.59 19.60
N GLN A 500 21.44 8.46 19.37
CA GLN A 500 20.46 7.88 20.29
C GLN A 500 20.87 6.45 20.67
N THR A 501 20.67 6.08 21.93
CA THR A 501 20.79 4.67 22.31
C THR A 501 19.61 3.91 21.73
N LEU A 502 19.88 2.85 20.98
CA LEU A 502 18.87 1.91 20.51
C LEU A 502 19.46 0.50 20.62
N LEU A 503 19.12 -0.19 21.70
CA LEU A 503 19.63 -1.54 21.95
C LEU A 503 19.05 -2.54 20.95
N GLN A 504 19.81 -3.60 20.67
CA GLN A 504 19.32 -4.77 19.94
C GLN A 504 18.06 -5.37 20.61
N CYS A 505 17.37 -6.26 19.90
CA CYS A 505 16.01 -6.67 20.23
C CYS A 505 15.68 -8.07 19.70
N THR A 506 14.54 -8.61 20.13
CA THR A 506 14.06 -9.95 19.74
C THR A 506 12.85 -9.85 18.79
N ASP A 507 12.65 -10.88 17.95
CA ASP A 507 11.34 -11.11 17.31
C ASP A 507 10.47 -11.98 18.26
N PRO A 508 9.42 -11.43 18.90
CA PRO A 508 8.61 -12.19 19.85
C PRO A 508 7.77 -13.29 19.18
N ASN A 509 7.56 -13.24 17.87
CA ASN A 509 6.89 -14.31 17.12
C ASN A 509 7.81 -15.49 16.84
N LEU A 510 9.12 -15.30 16.96
CA LEU A 510 10.12 -16.33 16.67
C LEU A 510 10.85 -16.85 17.91
N PHE A 511 11.06 -15.98 18.90
CA PHE A 511 11.78 -16.29 20.14
C PHE A 511 10.85 -16.14 21.33
N TYR A 512 10.39 -17.29 21.81
CA TYR A 512 9.53 -17.45 22.97
C TYR A 512 9.84 -18.81 23.62
N PRO A 513 9.44 -19.04 24.89
CA PRO A 513 9.67 -20.33 25.54
C PRO A 513 8.98 -21.45 24.77
N ASP A 514 9.77 -22.32 24.13
CA ASP A 514 9.29 -23.44 23.33
C ASP A 514 10.09 -24.70 23.69
N LYS A 515 9.42 -25.66 24.34
CA LYS A 515 10.00 -26.96 24.67
C LYS A 515 9.48 -28.08 23.76
N GLU A 516 8.71 -27.75 22.74
CA GLU A 516 8.23 -28.72 21.76
C GLU A 516 9.37 -29.15 20.83
N GLY A 517 9.21 -30.30 20.15
CA GLY A 517 10.20 -30.86 19.22
C GLY A 517 11.11 -31.93 19.82
N TYR A 518 11.87 -32.61 18.94
CA TYR A 518 12.64 -33.81 19.25
C TYR A 518 14.15 -33.58 19.34
N GLU A 519 14.60 -32.32 19.28
CA GLU A 519 16.02 -31.97 19.27
C GLU A 519 16.67 -32.33 20.62
N GLU A 520 17.69 -33.18 20.59
CA GLU A 520 18.52 -33.50 21.74
C GLU A 520 19.58 -32.41 21.93
N ILE A 521 19.51 -31.70 23.05
CA ILE A 521 20.35 -30.53 23.32
C ILE A 521 21.08 -30.76 24.63
N GLY A 522 22.41 -30.59 24.60
CA GLY A 522 23.25 -30.73 25.78
C GLY A 522 22.93 -29.72 26.90
N GLU A 523 23.45 -30.02 28.09
CA GLU A 523 23.27 -29.16 29.26
C GLU A 523 23.95 -27.80 29.08
N ILE A 524 25.06 -27.72 28.33
CA ILE A 524 25.81 -26.49 28.09
C ILE A 524 25.83 -26.24 26.59
N LEU A 525 25.28 -25.10 26.15
CA LEU A 525 25.14 -24.76 24.74
C LEU A 525 25.91 -23.48 24.41
N PHE A 526 26.59 -23.44 23.27
CA PHE A 526 27.08 -22.22 22.65
C PHE A 526 26.66 -22.19 21.17
N VAL A 527 26.03 -21.10 20.73
CA VAL A 527 25.63 -20.91 19.33
C VAL A 527 26.29 -19.67 18.76
N GLY A 528 27.24 -19.84 17.85
CA GLY A 528 27.91 -18.74 17.17
C GLY A 528 29.11 -19.18 16.33
N ASN A 529 29.37 -18.43 15.26
CA ASN A 529 30.52 -18.66 14.39
C ASN A 529 31.81 -18.19 15.10
N SER A 530 32.88 -18.98 15.00
CA SER A 530 34.18 -18.61 15.59
C SER A 530 34.82 -17.42 14.88
N ARG A 531 34.53 -17.27 13.57
CA ARG A 531 35.27 -16.42 12.62
C ARG A 531 36.80 -16.61 12.71
N LYS A 532 37.23 -17.86 12.89
CA LYS A 532 38.63 -18.29 13.08
C LYS A 532 39.28 -17.80 14.38
N VAL A 533 38.48 -17.36 15.35
CA VAL A 533 38.93 -16.95 16.69
C VAL A 533 38.42 -17.93 17.72
N TYR A 534 39.31 -18.41 18.60
CA TYR A 534 38.91 -19.27 19.71
C TYR A 534 38.23 -18.41 20.79
N ARG A 535 36.89 -18.37 20.73
CA ARG A 535 36.01 -17.64 21.65
C ARG A 535 36.34 -17.98 23.10
N GLN A 536 36.55 -16.95 23.92
CA GLN A 536 37.13 -17.10 25.25
C GLN A 536 36.27 -17.97 26.18
N ILE A 537 34.94 -17.78 26.19
CA ILE A 537 34.04 -18.57 27.04
C ILE A 537 34.00 -20.07 26.64
N VAL A 538 34.12 -20.37 25.35
CA VAL A 538 34.17 -21.75 24.86
C VAL A 538 35.51 -22.38 25.22
N LYS A 539 36.61 -21.64 25.05
CA LYS A 539 37.95 -22.06 25.46
C LYS A 539 38.02 -22.37 26.96
N ASP A 540 37.43 -21.52 27.78
CA ASP A 540 37.40 -21.71 29.24
C ASP A 540 36.57 -22.95 29.61
N ALA A 541 35.41 -23.15 28.98
CA ALA A 541 34.58 -24.33 29.19
C ALA A 541 35.32 -25.63 28.82
N VAL A 542 35.95 -25.67 27.65
CA VAL A 542 36.72 -26.83 27.15
C VAL A 542 37.89 -27.14 28.09
N LYS A 543 38.67 -26.12 28.48
CA LYS A 543 39.82 -26.31 29.39
C LYS A 543 39.42 -26.80 30.77
N SER A 544 38.22 -26.45 31.23
CA SER A 544 37.66 -26.95 32.49
C SER A 544 37.00 -28.33 32.35
N GLY A 545 37.15 -29.01 31.19
CA GLY A 545 36.61 -30.35 30.96
C GLY A 545 35.08 -30.40 30.82
N LEU A 546 34.42 -29.25 30.67
CA LEU A 546 32.98 -29.19 30.49
C LEU A 546 32.61 -29.61 29.07
N LYS A 547 31.53 -30.38 28.92
CA LYS A 547 31.03 -30.83 27.62
C LYS A 547 30.07 -29.78 27.04
N VAL A 548 30.64 -28.73 26.43
CA VAL A 548 29.86 -27.71 25.72
C VAL A 548 29.50 -28.17 24.30
N ASP A 549 28.22 -28.14 23.98
CA ASP A 549 27.72 -28.34 22.64
C ASP A 549 27.85 -27.03 21.87
N VAL A 550 28.72 -27.02 20.85
CA VAL A 550 28.98 -25.84 20.02
C VAL A 550 28.30 -25.98 18.67
N TYR A 551 27.56 -24.95 18.26
CA TYR A 551 27.00 -24.82 16.92
C TYR A 551 27.50 -23.56 16.22
N GLY A 552 27.93 -23.69 14.97
CA GLY A 552 28.37 -22.58 14.13
C GLY A 552 29.50 -22.97 13.18
N THR A 553 29.89 -22.06 12.29
CA THR A 553 30.93 -22.29 11.28
C THR A 553 32.32 -21.86 11.76
N ASN A 554 33.35 -22.32 11.04
CA ASN A 554 34.76 -21.96 11.21
C ASN A 554 35.41 -22.44 12.52
N TRP A 555 34.79 -23.37 13.25
CA TRP A 555 35.40 -23.92 14.47
C TRP A 555 36.59 -24.83 14.18
N GLY A 556 36.53 -25.67 13.14
CA GLY A 556 37.65 -26.47 12.65
C GLY A 556 38.54 -27.06 13.76
N ASN A 557 39.85 -26.84 13.65
CA ASN A 557 40.85 -27.33 14.61
C ASN A 557 40.92 -26.52 15.93
N LEU A 558 40.02 -25.56 16.15
CA LEU A 558 39.98 -24.79 17.42
C LEU A 558 39.34 -25.61 18.54
N LEU A 559 38.50 -26.60 18.21
CA LEU A 559 37.82 -27.46 19.18
C LEU A 559 38.38 -28.88 19.16
N PRO A 560 38.46 -29.55 20.32
CA PRO A 560 38.64 -30.99 20.37
C PRO A 560 37.46 -31.74 19.74
N ASP A 561 37.69 -33.00 19.36
CA ASP A 561 36.65 -33.86 18.79
C ASP A 561 35.43 -34.00 19.72
N GLY A 562 34.23 -33.98 19.13
CA GLY A 562 32.96 -34.18 19.84
C GLY A 562 32.32 -32.93 20.44
N TYR A 563 32.99 -31.77 20.43
CA TYR A 563 32.44 -30.49 20.90
C TYR A 563 31.59 -29.76 19.85
N LEU A 564 31.97 -29.80 18.58
CA LEU A 564 31.18 -29.25 17.48
C LEU A 564 30.02 -30.21 17.16
N LYS A 565 28.77 -29.76 17.33
CA LYS A 565 27.56 -30.55 17.09
C LYS A 565 26.92 -30.31 15.74
N GLY A 566 27.18 -29.15 15.14
CA GLY A 566 26.70 -28.80 13.82
C GLY A 566 27.17 -27.41 13.42
N GLU A 567 27.16 -27.13 12.12
CA GLU A 567 27.62 -25.83 11.62
C GLU A 567 26.49 -24.79 11.54
N TYR A 568 25.24 -25.24 11.62
CA TYR A 568 24.07 -24.41 11.40
C TYR A 568 22.86 -24.91 12.21
N ILE A 569 22.07 -23.97 12.73
CA ILE A 569 20.75 -24.21 13.30
C ILE A 569 19.77 -23.30 12.54
N PRO A 570 18.70 -23.84 11.94
CA PRO A 570 17.66 -23.01 11.31
C PRO A 570 17.07 -22.01 12.31
N ASN A 571 16.90 -20.76 11.89
CA ASN A 571 16.47 -19.67 12.77
C ASN A 571 15.07 -19.94 13.35
N GLU A 572 14.23 -20.66 12.61
CA GLU A 572 12.87 -21.05 12.96
C GLU A 572 12.77 -22.06 14.10
N ILE A 573 13.86 -22.77 14.41
CA ILE A 573 13.90 -23.75 15.51
C ILE A 573 14.91 -23.37 16.60
N LEU A 574 15.69 -22.31 16.40
CA LEU A 574 16.73 -21.87 17.34
C LEU A 574 16.18 -21.58 18.76
N ARG A 575 14.94 -21.08 18.87
CA ARG A 575 14.27 -20.89 20.18
C ARG A 575 14.22 -22.18 21.02
N ARG A 576 14.06 -23.35 20.40
CA ARG A 576 13.97 -24.64 21.11
C ARG A 576 15.32 -25.01 21.72
N TYR A 577 16.41 -24.70 21.02
CA TYR A 577 17.77 -24.86 21.54
C TYR A 577 17.96 -24.01 22.79
N TYR A 578 17.57 -22.74 22.75
CA TYR A 578 17.65 -21.84 23.90
C TYR A 578 16.75 -22.25 25.06
N SER A 579 15.50 -22.65 24.78
CA SER A 579 14.53 -23.04 25.82
C SER A 579 14.81 -24.38 26.50
N LYS A 580 15.47 -25.32 25.80
CA LYS A 580 15.75 -26.67 26.33
C LYS A 580 17.11 -26.79 27.01
N CYS A 581 18.14 -26.08 26.54
CA CYS A 581 19.49 -26.18 27.10
C CYS A 581 19.53 -25.94 28.62
N GLY A 582 20.48 -26.56 29.33
CA GLY A 582 20.71 -26.30 30.76
C GLY A 582 21.11 -24.84 30.98
N VAL A 583 22.20 -24.46 30.32
CA VAL A 583 22.82 -23.14 30.32
C VAL A 583 23.27 -22.79 28.90
N LEU A 584 22.96 -21.58 28.47
CA LEU A 584 23.48 -20.96 27.25
C LEU A 584 24.67 -20.07 27.59
N LEU A 585 25.79 -20.30 26.93
CA LEU A 585 26.99 -19.49 27.01
C LEU A 585 26.94 -18.37 25.96
N ASN A 586 27.26 -17.15 26.39
CA ASN A 586 27.36 -15.97 25.54
C ASN A 586 28.70 -15.27 25.74
N ASP A 587 29.23 -14.66 24.68
CA ASP A 587 30.37 -13.76 24.74
C ASP A 587 30.24 -12.62 23.73
N HIS A 588 31.08 -11.61 23.91
CA HIS A 588 31.18 -10.45 23.05
C HIS A 588 32.55 -10.40 22.34
N TRP A 589 32.65 -9.58 21.30
CA TRP A 589 33.97 -9.18 20.77
C TRP A 589 34.62 -8.20 21.74
N ASP A 590 35.95 -8.17 21.83
CA ASP A 590 36.69 -7.34 22.80
C ASP A 590 36.26 -5.86 22.77
N THR A 591 36.11 -5.29 21.56
CA THR A 591 35.69 -3.88 21.40
C THR A 591 34.23 -3.66 21.76
N MET A 592 33.38 -4.68 21.58
CA MET A 592 31.99 -4.64 22.06
C MET A 592 31.93 -4.70 23.58
N LEU A 593 32.74 -5.57 24.20
CA LEU A 593 32.84 -5.70 25.66
C LEU A 593 33.32 -4.39 26.30
N GLU A 594 34.39 -3.80 25.76
CA GLU A 594 34.96 -2.53 26.22
C GLU A 594 33.96 -1.37 26.12
N LYS A 595 33.19 -1.32 25.02
CA LYS A 595 32.27 -0.22 24.71
C LYS A 595 30.82 -0.48 25.11
N GLY A 596 30.50 -1.59 25.78
CA GLY A 596 29.16 -1.88 26.28
C GLY A 596 28.12 -2.24 25.22
N PHE A 597 28.52 -2.81 24.08
CA PHE A 597 27.60 -3.27 23.03
C PHE A 597 27.04 -4.66 23.37
N ILE A 598 25.80 -4.68 23.86
CA ILE A 598 25.09 -5.92 24.21
C ILE A 598 24.69 -6.66 22.92
N SER A 599 25.11 -7.91 22.79
CA SER A 599 24.85 -8.75 21.62
C SER A 599 23.40 -9.24 21.50
N ASN A 600 22.91 -9.47 20.28
CA ASN A 600 21.53 -9.93 20.04
C ASN A 600 21.18 -11.23 20.75
N ARG A 601 22.14 -12.16 20.86
CA ARG A 601 21.94 -13.48 21.46
C ARG A 601 21.35 -13.40 22.86
N LEU A 602 21.73 -12.38 23.64
CA LEU A 602 21.19 -12.17 24.98
C LEU A 602 19.69 -11.85 24.94
N PHE A 603 19.22 -11.06 23.97
CA PHE A 603 17.80 -10.74 23.81
C PHE A 603 17.00 -11.96 23.36
N ASP A 604 17.44 -12.65 22.30
CA ASP A 604 16.75 -13.82 21.77
C ASP A 604 16.67 -14.94 22.82
N ALA A 605 17.79 -15.21 23.51
CA ALA A 605 17.83 -16.26 24.54
C ALA A 605 17.02 -15.90 25.78
N ALA A 606 17.05 -14.64 26.22
CA ALA A 606 16.23 -14.20 27.34
C ALA A 606 14.75 -14.30 26.99
N ALA A 607 14.35 -13.93 25.77
CA ALA A 607 12.98 -14.09 25.26
C ALA A 607 12.51 -15.55 25.23
N CYS A 608 13.44 -16.51 25.09
CA CYS A 608 13.20 -17.95 25.15
C CYS A 608 13.18 -18.54 26.57
N GLY A 609 13.45 -17.73 27.61
CA GLY A 609 13.53 -18.18 29.00
C GLY A 609 14.79 -19.00 29.31
N ALA A 610 15.87 -18.81 28.55
CA ALA A 610 17.13 -19.53 28.77
C ALA A 610 17.82 -19.13 30.08
N THR A 611 18.61 -20.05 30.65
CA THR A 611 19.60 -19.70 31.67
C THR A 611 20.86 -19.23 30.96
N ILE A 612 21.27 -17.98 31.13
CA ILE A 612 22.37 -17.40 30.34
C ILE A 612 23.55 -17.08 31.24
N ILE A 613 24.75 -17.46 30.80
CA ILE A 613 26.02 -17.00 31.36
C ILE A 613 26.76 -16.19 30.28
N SER A 614 27.16 -14.97 30.62
CA SER A 614 27.95 -14.08 29.74
C SER A 614 29.26 -13.65 30.39
N ASP A 615 30.20 -13.18 29.58
CA ASP A 615 31.22 -12.22 30.04
C ASP A 615 30.59 -10.96 30.68
N LYS A 616 31.36 -10.29 31.54
CA LYS A 616 30.88 -9.08 32.25
C LYS A 616 30.96 -7.85 31.34
N ILE A 617 29.80 -7.38 30.87
CA ILE A 617 29.67 -6.20 30.02
C ILE A 617 28.90 -5.06 30.71
N ALA A 618 29.28 -3.81 30.44
CA ALA A 618 28.57 -2.64 30.93
C ALA A 618 27.14 -2.56 30.35
N GLY A 619 26.16 -2.19 31.18
CA GLY A 619 24.76 -2.01 30.78
C GLY A 619 23.89 -3.27 30.87
N LEU A 620 24.47 -4.45 31.16
CA LEU A 620 23.72 -5.71 31.26
C LEU A 620 22.63 -5.66 32.34
N GLU A 621 22.98 -5.23 33.55
CA GLU A 621 22.05 -5.13 34.69
C GLU A 621 20.91 -4.14 34.45
N LYS A 622 21.18 -3.05 33.70
CA LYS A 622 20.15 -2.07 33.34
C LYS A 622 19.04 -2.67 32.47
N VAL A 623 19.35 -3.69 31.68
CA VAL A 623 18.42 -4.31 30.72
C VAL A 623 17.81 -5.59 31.29
N PHE A 624 18.61 -6.44 31.91
CA PHE A 624 18.20 -7.78 32.32
C PHE A 624 18.14 -7.96 33.85
N GLY A 625 18.44 -6.93 34.63
CA GLY A 625 18.57 -7.03 36.09
C GLY A 625 19.67 -8.01 36.50
N ASP A 626 19.38 -8.79 37.56
CA ASP A 626 20.27 -9.83 38.10
C ASP A 626 20.12 -11.20 37.43
N LYS A 627 19.35 -11.29 36.33
CA LYS A 627 18.91 -12.56 35.74
C LYS A 627 19.90 -13.19 34.76
N ILE A 628 20.89 -12.44 34.28
CA ILE A 628 21.98 -12.98 33.47
C ILE A 628 23.22 -13.11 34.36
N TYR A 629 23.72 -14.34 34.46
CA TYR A 629 24.90 -14.63 35.26
C TYR A 629 26.15 -14.18 34.50
N THR A 630 27.15 -13.69 35.23
CA THR A 630 28.42 -13.28 34.64
C THR A 630 29.60 -14.03 35.25
N TYR A 631 30.67 -14.20 34.49
CA TYR A 631 31.92 -14.79 34.98
C TYR A 631 33.13 -13.88 34.75
N ASN A 632 34.20 -14.10 35.52
CA ASN A 632 35.43 -13.29 35.48
C ASN A 632 36.73 -14.11 35.41
N SER A 633 36.67 -15.44 35.50
CA SER A 633 37.83 -16.33 35.31
C SER A 633 37.41 -17.74 34.90
N GLN A 634 38.33 -18.51 34.32
CA GLN A 634 38.12 -19.90 33.93
C GLN A 634 37.64 -20.76 35.11
N GLU A 635 38.26 -20.62 36.29
CA GLU A 635 37.91 -21.37 37.50
C GLU A 635 36.52 -21.00 38.02
N TYR A 636 36.09 -19.77 37.80
CA TYR A 636 34.78 -19.30 38.22
C TYR A 636 33.67 -19.79 37.28
N LEU A 637 33.95 -19.95 35.99
CA LEU A 637 32.96 -20.39 34.99
C LEU A 637 32.33 -21.73 35.37
N SER A 638 33.12 -22.75 35.74
CA SER A 638 32.60 -24.07 36.14
C SER A 638 31.68 -23.98 37.35
N LYS A 639 32.05 -23.19 38.37
CA LYS A 639 31.23 -22.98 39.57
C LYS A 639 29.90 -22.30 39.25
N VAL A 640 29.91 -21.30 38.36
CA VAL A 640 28.68 -20.61 37.95
C VAL A 640 27.77 -21.56 37.17
N ILE A 641 28.32 -22.38 36.27
CA ILE A 641 27.56 -23.39 35.52
C ILE A 641 26.92 -24.41 36.47
N GLU A 642 27.70 -25.00 37.38
CA GLU A 642 27.19 -25.96 38.37
C GLU A 642 26.05 -25.37 39.20
N ASN A 643 26.23 -24.15 39.72
CA ASN A 643 25.21 -23.43 40.47
C ASN A 643 23.94 -23.20 39.63
N CYS A 644 24.09 -22.79 38.36
CA CYS A 644 22.96 -22.56 37.45
C CYS A 644 22.19 -23.86 37.17
N LEU A 645 22.88 -24.96 36.93
CA LEU A 645 22.28 -26.28 36.67
C LEU A 645 21.54 -26.80 37.92
N GLN A 646 22.12 -26.63 39.11
CA GLN A 646 21.45 -26.99 40.37
C GLN A 646 20.19 -26.14 40.62
N GLN A 647 20.27 -24.82 40.41
CA GLN A 647 19.14 -23.89 40.62
C GLN A 647 18.01 -24.04 39.60
N LYS A 648 18.29 -24.54 38.38
CA LYS A 648 17.28 -24.81 37.35
C LYS A 648 16.17 -25.76 37.86
N SER A 649 16.51 -26.64 38.81
CA SER A 649 15.55 -27.56 39.44
C SER A 649 14.54 -26.89 40.39
N GLN A 650 14.81 -25.65 40.86
CA GLN A 650 14.02 -25.00 41.92
C GLN A 650 13.37 -23.66 41.54
N ASN A 651 13.78 -22.98 40.45
CA ASN A 651 13.41 -21.56 40.25
C ASN A 651 13.06 -21.17 38.79
N GLY A 652 11.98 -21.75 38.24
CA GLY A 652 11.50 -21.45 36.87
C GLY A 652 10.83 -20.08 36.68
N GLY A 653 10.28 -19.47 37.74
CA GLY A 653 9.41 -18.29 37.65
C GLY A 653 10.12 -17.02 37.13
N GLY A 654 11.25 -16.63 37.73
CA GLY A 654 11.93 -15.38 37.39
C GLY A 654 12.50 -15.31 35.96
N LYS A 655 12.73 -16.46 35.31
CA LYS A 655 13.18 -16.51 33.90
C LYS A 655 12.03 -16.28 32.93
N LEU A 656 10.85 -16.77 33.25
CA LEU A 656 9.64 -16.55 32.45
C LEU A 656 9.19 -15.08 32.55
N GLU A 657 9.38 -14.45 33.70
CA GLU A 657 9.17 -13.00 33.88
C GLU A 657 10.11 -12.18 32.99
N LEU A 658 11.42 -12.46 33.01
CA LEU A 658 12.37 -11.81 32.11
C LEU A 658 11.99 -12.04 30.64
N ALA A 659 11.66 -13.28 30.28
CA ALA A 659 11.28 -13.63 28.92
C ALA A 659 10.09 -12.81 28.44
N LYS A 660 9.06 -12.67 29.28
CA LYS A 660 7.90 -11.83 29.01
C LYS A 660 8.31 -10.36 28.86
N TYR A 661 9.09 -9.83 29.80
CA TYR A 661 9.57 -8.44 29.76
C TYR A 661 10.33 -8.12 28.47
N ILE A 662 11.25 -8.99 28.05
CA ILE A 662 12.03 -8.79 26.81
C ILE A 662 11.14 -8.82 25.58
N ARG A 663 10.17 -9.74 25.49
CA ARG A 663 9.23 -9.78 24.35
C ARG A 663 8.32 -8.55 24.28
N GLU A 664 7.96 -7.96 25.43
CA GLU A 664 7.07 -6.79 25.49
C GLU A 664 7.81 -5.45 25.28
N ASN A 665 9.07 -5.34 25.73
CA ASN A 665 9.79 -4.06 25.82
C ASN A 665 11.04 -3.97 24.93
N HIS A 666 11.56 -5.11 24.47
CA HIS A 666 12.76 -5.18 23.63
C HIS A 666 12.47 -5.96 22.34
N SER A 667 11.34 -5.66 21.69
CA SER A 667 10.93 -6.24 20.41
C SER A 667 11.26 -5.35 19.21
N PHE A 668 11.29 -5.93 18.01
CA PHE A 668 11.39 -5.15 16.77
C PHE A 668 10.25 -4.14 16.59
N GLU A 669 9.05 -4.44 17.07
CA GLU A 669 7.91 -3.49 17.04
C GLU A 669 8.29 -2.18 17.76
N LYS A 670 8.87 -2.27 18.96
CA LYS A 670 9.31 -1.09 19.72
C LYS A 670 10.41 -0.33 18.99
N ARG A 671 11.41 -1.03 18.45
CA ARG A 671 12.54 -0.40 17.74
C ARG A 671 12.11 0.27 16.44
N VAL A 672 11.23 -0.37 15.69
CA VAL A 672 10.65 0.20 14.48
C VAL A 672 9.78 1.41 14.82
N GLY A 673 8.99 1.38 15.89
CA GLY A 673 8.24 2.55 16.35
C GLY A 673 9.14 3.76 16.68
N GLU A 674 10.23 3.54 17.42
CA GLU A 674 11.22 4.61 17.72
C GLU A 674 11.89 5.14 16.45
N MET A 675 12.27 4.25 15.52
CA MET A 675 12.86 4.65 14.24
C MET A 675 11.87 5.41 13.37
N LEU A 676 10.61 4.98 13.30
CA LEU A 676 9.58 5.60 12.49
C LEU A 676 9.30 7.03 12.96
N GLY A 677 9.16 7.25 14.27
CA GLY A 677 9.00 8.61 14.81
C GLY A 677 10.19 9.52 14.44
N THR A 678 11.40 8.97 14.40
CA THR A 678 12.59 9.71 13.92
C THR A 678 12.50 10.03 12.43
N ILE A 679 12.07 9.06 11.60
CA ILE A 679 11.90 9.26 10.16
C ILE A 679 10.89 10.37 9.88
N GLU A 680 9.75 10.35 10.59
CA GLU A 680 8.69 11.34 10.45
C GLU A 680 9.19 12.75 10.78
N THR A 681 9.86 12.92 11.92
CA THR A 681 10.46 14.23 12.29
C THR A 681 11.46 14.71 11.23
N LEU A 682 12.38 13.85 10.78
CA LEU A 682 13.37 14.22 9.76
C LEU A 682 12.73 14.56 8.41
N ASN A 683 11.64 13.88 8.06
CA ASN A 683 10.90 14.16 6.83
C ASN A 683 10.20 15.52 6.90
N GLU A 684 9.56 15.84 8.02
CA GLU A 684 8.94 17.15 8.27
C GLU A 684 9.96 18.29 8.18
N GLU A 685 11.11 18.14 8.84
CA GLU A 685 12.22 19.10 8.77
C GLU A 685 12.69 19.29 7.33
N LYS A 686 12.93 18.21 6.58
CA LYS A 686 13.35 18.29 5.17
C LYS A 686 12.30 18.97 4.28
N MET A 687 11.01 18.76 4.55
CA MET A 687 9.94 19.43 3.81
C MET A 687 9.89 20.92 4.13
N LEU A 688 9.97 21.31 5.40
CA LEU A 688 9.96 22.71 5.82
C LEU A 688 11.13 23.49 5.19
N TRP A 689 12.34 22.91 5.18
CA TRP A 689 13.50 23.51 4.51
C TRP A 689 13.29 23.73 3.01
N LYS A 690 12.62 22.80 2.33
CA LYS A 690 12.28 22.97 0.90
C LYS A 690 11.28 24.11 0.69
N PHE A 691 10.30 24.27 1.58
CA PHE A 691 9.35 25.38 1.52
C PHE A 691 10.04 26.73 1.72
N ILE A 692 10.84 26.90 2.77
CA ILE A 692 11.57 28.14 3.04
C ILE A 692 12.51 28.49 1.88
N LYS A 693 13.19 27.49 1.31
CA LYS A 693 14.08 27.70 0.16
C LYS A 693 13.30 28.13 -1.09
N ALA A 694 12.13 27.55 -1.34
CA ALA A 694 11.29 27.94 -2.47
C ALA A 694 10.79 29.39 -2.32
N GLU A 695 10.38 29.81 -1.12
CA GLU A 695 9.92 31.18 -0.84
C GLU A 695 11.05 32.21 -1.01
N THR A 696 12.23 31.93 -0.44
CA THR A 696 13.41 32.80 -0.59
C THR A 696 13.96 32.85 -2.01
N GLU A 697 13.79 31.79 -2.81
CA GLU A 697 14.11 31.84 -4.24
C GLU A 697 13.06 32.65 -5.03
N THR A 698 11.77 32.57 -4.69
CA THR A 698 10.74 33.43 -5.34
C THR A 698 10.86 34.91 -4.99
N GLU A 699 11.30 35.27 -3.79
CA GLU A 699 11.55 36.67 -3.41
C GLU A 699 12.78 37.28 -4.10
N ASN A 700 13.73 36.46 -4.55
CA ASN A 700 14.90 36.93 -5.31
C ASN A 700 14.64 37.05 -6.83
N PHE A 701 13.44 36.67 -7.30
CA PHE A 701 13.02 36.80 -8.70
C PHE A 701 11.92 37.86 -8.93
N CYS A 702 11.38 38.47 -7.86
CA CYS A 702 10.53 39.66 -7.89
C CYS A 702 11.36 40.90 -7.57
#